data_AF-A0A1Y2HU71-F1
#
_entry.id   AF-A0A1Y2HU71-F1
#
_cell.length_a   1.000
_cell.length_b   1.000
_cell.length_c   1.000
_cell.angle_alpha   90.00
_cell.angle_beta   90.00
_cell.angle_gamma   90.00
#
_symmetry.space_group_name_H-M   'P 1'
#
loop_
_entity.id
_entity.type
_entity.pdbx_description
1 polymer ?
#
loop_
_entity_poly.entity_id
_entity_poly.type
_entity_poly.pdbx_seq_one_letter_code
_entity_poly.pdbx_strand_id
1 'polypeptide(L)'
;MQQAKQTHKQEIDALQQARDALADLVTNATDELAAKEAEADELQAAIESAADRLAAYEQAEAQWDGIKNELEQQVRALQDQVGEKAAEVEVMREEVERMKELVAERDVQIQEYESTLVALEEEGKELRAKVDSLESENTTTKAKLTTTESDLSAARASLNDMESRCGQLESTLQEKEAYIRNANHEIETLAQAREDMEGELIRVTEAVNDLEIERSRLQARVDELQKMGASHVETVEVLSNQVDEERCKRERVEQELKAAGDQLKKVQTELDAAKSTVPTNHGSSSDQPAGALLAAKDKQIASLQAELEAIKRKNTPFLVPKTKGPSSVMSTSSQLYSTMERLGIKRKANAMTAADAANRSVIGARDSAVGASAGFRTPDLHVSGGPTSGAMAAASSLLPNKRPRLDTANPSSSSHHALASASMLASRRSQLGIRGVSSGSNMLGPNDSASVVGRSESVIGGGGAARMSRPSSNGLRKSTVVTFSGFRESLAEYQPVLKEQLVKVIEELGGGVVLGNDEFDVAVTHVVTPVNSRTFKTLAAALCHKWLVFDVNWVHESAKVGKFIEANKYGVRYFAAPFKSKSVCVTAAFREENHLRPFRIENAIRLVETYGKGSITADPEKCDMVLTTTTDKREYRAKRLDWTSFIKLIMPDESFTPKVSSS
;
A
#
# COMPACT_ATOMS: atom_id res chain seq x y z
N MET A 1 175.24 76.79 102.92
CA MET A 1 175.34 75.61 102.02
C MET A 1 174.40 74.47 102.44
N GLN A 2 174.27 74.11 103.72
CA GLN A 2 173.25 73.12 104.18
C GLN A 2 171.80 73.55 103.91
N GLN A 3 171.49 74.84 104.06
CA GLN A 3 170.15 75.40 103.79
C GLN A 3 169.72 75.26 102.32
N ALA A 4 170.66 75.33 101.36
CA ALA A 4 170.41 75.18 99.92
C ALA A 4 170.17 73.72 99.48
N LYS A 5 170.83 72.75 100.15
CA LYS A 5 170.54 71.31 99.93
C LYS A 5 169.18 70.91 100.50
N GLN A 6 168.74 71.57 101.57
CA GLN A 6 167.45 71.32 102.18
C GLN A 6 166.30 71.90 101.34
N THR A 7 166.46 73.09 100.76
CA THR A 7 165.50 73.64 99.79
C THR A 7 165.45 72.84 98.50
N HIS A 8 166.59 72.41 97.92
CA HIS A 8 166.55 71.55 96.74
C HIS A 8 165.95 70.17 96.99
N LYS A 9 166.16 69.59 98.18
CA LYS A 9 165.48 68.34 98.55
C LYS A 9 163.97 68.56 98.68
N GLN A 10 163.53 69.66 99.29
CA GLN A 10 162.12 70.03 99.37
C GLN A 10 161.52 70.29 97.98
N GLU A 11 162.25 70.90 97.05
CA GLU A 11 161.83 71.06 95.65
C GLU A 11 161.74 69.73 94.90
N ILE A 12 162.71 68.84 95.07
CA ILE A 12 162.67 67.50 94.46
C ILE A 12 161.50 66.71 95.04
N ASP A 13 161.30 66.71 96.35
CA ASP A 13 160.17 66.04 96.99
C ASP A 13 158.84 66.66 96.53
N ALA A 14 158.76 68.00 96.35
CA ALA A 14 157.59 68.68 95.82
C ALA A 14 157.34 68.41 94.33
N LEU A 15 158.39 68.30 93.51
CA LEU A 15 158.30 67.92 92.10
C LEU A 15 157.94 66.45 91.93
N GLN A 16 158.42 65.58 92.80
CA GLN A 16 158.06 64.17 92.82
C GLN A 16 156.60 64.02 93.24
N GLN A 17 156.17 64.74 94.27
CA GLN A 17 154.79 64.80 94.72
C GLN A 17 153.87 65.42 93.65
N ALA A 18 154.34 66.43 92.91
CA ALA A 18 153.61 66.99 91.77
C ALA A 18 153.56 66.02 90.59
N ARG A 19 154.64 65.28 90.30
CA ARG A 19 154.67 64.25 89.25
C ARG A 19 153.73 63.11 89.58
N ASP A 20 153.74 62.65 90.82
CA ASP A 20 152.89 61.54 91.26
C ASP A 20 151.42 62.00 91.33
N ALA A 21 151.13 63.24 91.75
CA ALA A 21 149.80 63.83 91.64
C ALA A 21 149.34 64.00 90.18
N LEU A 22 150.26 64.32 89.26
CA LEU A 22 149.95 64.44 87.83
C LEU A 22 149.79 63.07 87.17
N ALA A 23 150.53 62.07 87.63
CA ALA A 23 150.34 60.67 87.24
C ALA A 23 148.97 60.16 87.72
N ASP A 24 148.60 60.43 88.97
CA ASP A 24 147.27 60.10 89.53
C ASP A 24 146.15 60.81 88.76
N LEU A 25 146.37 62.06 88.33
CA LEU A 25 145.41 62.84 87.55
C LEU A 25 145.31 62.32 86.11
N VAL A 26 146.41 61.90 85.50
CA VAL A 26 146.42 61.24 84.20
C VAL A 26 145.75 59.88 84.28
N THR A 27 146.00 59.07 85.31
CA THR A 27 145.33 57.78 85.50
C THR A 27 143.83 57.97 85.72
N ASN A 28 143.43 58.94 86.54
CA ASN A 28 142.02 59.28 86.71
C ASN A 28 141.40 59.76 85.39
N ALA A 29 142.08 60.60 84.62
CA ALA A 29 141.59 61.06 83.33
C ALA A 29 141.52 59.94 82.27
N THR A 30 142.45 58.98 82.29
CA THR A 30 142.39 57.81 81.41
C THR A 30 141.30 56.83 81.83
N ASP A 31 141.06 56.65 83.13
CA ASP A 31 139.98 55.82 83.64
C ASP A 31 138.62 56.48 83.36
N GLU A 32 138.52 57.80 83.49
CA GLU A 32 137.35 58.59 83.07
C GLU A 32 137.11 58.49 81.56
N LEU A 33 138.17 58.59 80.74
CA LEU A 33 138.06 58.45 79.29
C LEU A 33 137.62 57.03 78.91
N ALA A 34 138.20 55.99 79.51
CA ALA A 34 137.80 54.60 79.29
C ALA A 34 136.35 54.35 79.74
N ALA A 35 135.92 54.95 80.86
CA ALA A 35 134.54 54.89 81.30
C ALA A 35 133.60 55.60 80.31
N LYS A 36 134.02 56.73 79.72
CA LYS A 36 133.26 57.45 78.70
C LYS A 36 133.21 56.74 77.36
N GLU A 37 134.29 56.09 76.96
CA GLU A 37 134.33 55.21 75.78
C GLU A 37 133.40 54.00 75.97
N ALA A 38 133.42 53.37 77.15
CA ALA A 38 132.48 52.31 77.48
C ALA A 38 131.01 52.78 77.49
N GLU A 39 130.73 53.97 78.01
CA GLU A 39 129.39 54.60 77.96
C GLU A 39 128.97 54.91 76.51
N ALA A 40 129.91 55.35 75.66
CA ALA A 40 129.65 55.60 74.24
C ALA A 40 129.35 54.31 73.47
N ASP A 41 130.08 53.23 73.73
CA ASP A 41 129.82 51.92 73.14
C ASP A 41 128.46 51.36 73.61
N GLU A 42 128.10 51.55 74.88
CA GLU A 42 126.79 51.16 75.41
C GLU A 42 125.65 51.97 74.74
N LEU A 43 125.83 53.29 74.57
CA LEU A 43 124.87 54.13 73.86
C LEU A 43 124.76 53.76 72.38
N GLN A 44 125.88 53.45 71.71
CA GLN A 44 125.88 53.01 70.33
C GLN A 44 125.12 51.69 70.16
N ALA A 45 125.37 50.71 71.05
CA ALA A 45 124.63 49.46 71.08
C ALA A 45 123.13 49.69 71.36
N ALA A 46 122.78 50.64 72.23
CA ALA A 46 121.40 51.00 72.50
C ALA A 46 120.72 51.69 71.29
N ILE A 47 121.45 52.51 70.54
CA ILE A 47 120.98 53.14 69.29
C ILE A 47 120.74 52.07 68.22
N GLU A 48 121.67 51.14 68.04
CA GLU A 48 121.52 50.04 67.10
C GLU A 48 120.31 49.15 67.46
N SER A 49 120.16 48.79 68.74
CA SER A 49 118.98 48.08 69.23
C SER A 49 117.68 48.86 69.08
N ALA A 50 117.70 50.19 69.23
CA ALA A 50 116.55 51.05 68.96
C ALA A 50 116.20 51.12 67.47
N ALA A 51 117.21 51.18 66.60
CA ALA A 51 117.04 51.17 65.15
C ALA A 51 116.42 49.84 64.68
N ASP A 52 116.91 48.70 65.20
CA ASP A 52 116.33 47.39 64.90
C ASP A 52 114.85 47.29 65.34
N ARG A 53 114.52 47.84 66.51
CA ARG A 53 113.11 47.91 66.97
C ARG A 53 112.25 48.80 66.07
N LEU A 54 112.76 49.94 65.62
CA LEU A 54 112.05 50.82 64.69
C LEU A 54 111.79 50.12 63.36
N ALA A 55 112.79 49.43 62.80
CA ALA A 55 112.61 48.64 61.59
C ALA A 55 111.56 47.53 61.76
N ALA A 56 111.52 46.88 62.93
CA ALA A 56 110.48 45.90 63.25
C ALA A 56 109.08 46.53 63.36
N TYR A 57 108.96 47.74 63.90
CA TYR A 57 107.69 48.47 63.95
C TYR A 57 107.22 48.91 62.55
N GLU A 58 108.10 49.42 61.70
CA GLU A 58 107.78 49.77 60.30
C GLU A 58 107.31 48.53 59.52
N GLN A 59 107.97 47.38 59.74
CA GLN A 59 107.54 46.12 59.14
C GLN A 59 106.16 45.68 59.65
N ALA A 60 105.88 45.82 60.94
CA ALA A 60 104.58 45.50 61.52
C ALA A 60 103.47 46.43 61.01
N GLU A 61 103.75 47.73 60.85
CA GLU A 61 102.82 48.70 60.28
C GLU A 61 102.48 48.35 58.82
N ALA A 62 103.49 48.02 58.01
CA ALA A 62 103.27 47.54 56.65
C ALA A 62 102.45 46.25 56.59
N GLN A 63 102.64 45.32 57.55
CA GLN A 63 101.80 44.12 57.68
C GLN A 63 100.36 44.48 58.04
N TRP A 64 100.15 45.41 58.98
CA TRP A 64 98.82 45.88 59.36
C TRP A 64 98.08 46.56 58.21
N ASP A 65 98.77 47.39 57.43
CA ASP A 65 98.20 48.00 56.23
C ASP A 65 97.84 46.94 55.18
N GLY A 66 98.67 45.90 55.02
CA GLY A 66 98.35 44.74 54.19
C GLY A 66 97.08 44.03 54.63
N ILE A 67 96.95 43.71 55.92
CA ILE A 67 95.76 43.06 56.50
C ILE A 67 94.53 43.95 56.37
N LYS A 68 94.66 45.25 56.63
CA LYS A 68 93.58 46.23 56.49
C LYS A 68 93.07 46.29 55.05
N ASN A 69 93.97 46.38 54.08
CA ASN A 69 93.63 46.39 52.66
C ASN A 69 92.93 45.08 52.24
N GLU A 70 93.40 43.94 52.72
CA GLU A 70 92.76 42.63 52.49
C GLU A 70 91.35 42.58 53.08
N LEU A 71 91.15 43.04 54.32
CA LEU A 71 89.83 43.13 54.95
C LEU A 71 88.89 44.09 54.20
N GLU A 72 89.39 45.25 53.77
CA GLU A 72 88.60 46.20 52.97
C GLU A 72 88.18 45.59 51.62
N GLN A 73 89.06 44.81 50.98
CA GLN A 73 88.72 44.06 49.76
C GLN A 73 87.67 42.99 50.01
N GLN A 74 87.79 42.22 51.11
CA GLN A 74 86.79 41.20 51.48
C GLN A 74 85.42 41.83 51.79
N VAL A 75 85.39 42.97 52.48
CA VAL A 75 84.15 43.70 52.76
C VAL A 75 83.49 44.17 51.46
N ARG A 76 84.26 44.73 50.51
CA ARG A 76 83.72 45.12 49.20
C ARG A 76 83.16 43.91 48.44
N ALA A 77 83.91 42.81 48.41
CA ALA A 77 83.45 41.58 47.75
C ALA A 77 82.15 41.04 48.36
N LEU A 78 82.00 41.09 49.69
CA LEU A 78 80.76 40.69 50.35
C LEU A 78 79.61 41.67 50.07
N GLN A 79 79.88 42.98 50.00
CA GLN A 79 78.88 43.98 49.63
C GLN A 79 78.37 43.76 48.20
N ASP A 80 79.27 43.45 47.26
CA ASP A 80 78.91 43.13 45.88
C ASP A 80 78.06 41.85 45.81
N GLN A 81 78.44 40.79 46.55
CA GLN A 81 77.64 39.56 46.64
C GLN A 81 76.25 39.79 47.25
N VAL A 82 76.16 40.61 48.30
CA VAL A 82 74.86 40.97 48.90
C VAL A 82 74.01 41.76 47.90
N GLY A 83 74.62 42.67 47.14
CA GLY A 83 73.96 43.40 46.05
C GLY A 83 73.41 42.48 44.96
N GLU A 84 74.22 41.52 44.51
CA GLU A 84 73.81 40.51 43.52
C GLU A 84 72.64 39.65 44.03
N LYS A 85 72.73 39.16 45.28
CA LYS A 85 71.65 38.37 45.89
C LYS A 85 70.38 39.18 46.15
N ALA A 86 70.50 40.47 46.49
CA ALA A 86 69.34 41.34 46.61
C ALA A 86 68.62 41.52 45.27
N ALA A 87 69.36 41.69 44.17
CA ALA A 87 68.79 41.77 42.83
C ALA A 87 68.11 40.45 42.42
N GLU A 88 68.72 39.29 42.71
CA GLU A 88 68.12 37.97 42.45
C GLU A 88 66.79 37.78 43.21
N VAL A 89 66.74 38.21 44.48
CA VAL A 89 65.50 38.16 45.28
C VAL A 89 64.40 39.03 44.70
N GLU A 90 64.75 40.20 44.17
CA GLU A 90 63.74 41.09 43.57
C GLU A 90 63.16 40.50 42.28
N VAL A 91 64.00 39.91 41.42
CA VAL A 91 63.54 39.18 40.22
C VAL A 91 62.60 38.03 40.61
N MET A 92 62.94 37.24 41.64
CA MET A 92 62.06 36.17 42.12
C MET A 92 60.73 36.68 42.67
N ARG A 93 60.70 37.86 43.32
CA ARG A 93 59.45 38.47 43.79
C ARG A 93 58.57 38.88 42.63
N GLU A 94 59.12 39.52 41.60
CA GLU A 94 58.39 39.88 40.39
C GLU A 94 57.81 38.63 39.70
N GLU A 95 58.56 37.52 39.63
CA GLU A 95 58.06 36.27 39.09
C GLU A 95 56.91 35.68 39.92
N VAL A 96 56.99 35.75 41.25
CA VAL A 96 55.91 35.32 42.15
C VAL A 96 54.65 36.16 41.94
N GLU A 97 54.75 37.47 41.81
CA GLU A 97 53.59 38.32 41.52
C GLU A 97 52.98 38.00 40.15
N ARG A 98 53.80 37.80 39.11
CA ARG A 98 53.34 37.36 37.80
C ARG A 98 52.60 36.01 37.86
N MET A 99 53.09 35.08 38.67
CA MET A 99 52.42 33.79 38.88
C MET A 99 51.09 33.94 39.62
N LYS A 100 51.01 34.82 40.62
CA LYS A 100 49.75 35.11 41.32
C LYS A 100 48.70 35.70 40.38
N GLU A 101 49.09 36.65 39.52
CA GLU A 101 48.19 37.20 38.49
C GLU A 101 47.69 36.12 37.53
N LEU A 102 48.58 35.22 37.10
CA LEU A 102 48.21 34.11 36.23
C LEU A 102 47.22 33.14 36.92
N VAL A 103 47.42 32.86 38.21
CA VAL A 103 46.50 32.03 38.99
C VAL A 103 45.13 32.71 39.10
N ALA A 104 45.09 34.00 39.42
CA ALA A 104 43.83 34.74 39.49
C ALA A 104 43.08 34.76 38.15
N GLU A 105 43.80 34.91 37.02
CA GLU A 105 43.21 34.81 35.68
C GLU A 105 42.62 33.42 35.41
N ARG A 106 43.33 32.35 35.81
CA ARG A 106 42.84 30.98 35.65
C ARG A 106 41.63 30.71 36.54
N ASP A 107 41.56 31.25 37.75
CA ASP A 107 40.41 31.11 38.65
C ASP A 107 39.15 31.75 38.04
N VAL A 108 39.28 32.93 37.44
CA VAL A 108 38.17 33.58 36.71
C VAL A 108 37.70 32.70 35.54
N GLN A 109 38.62 32.15 34.75
CA GLN A 109 38.27 31.24 33.65
C GLN A 109 37.57 29.96 34.13
N ILE A 110 37.99 29.41 35.27
CA ILE A 110 37.34 28.25 35.89
C ILE A 110 35.89 28.59 36.27
N GLN A 111 35.65 29.74 36.90
CA GLN A 111 34.31 30.19 37.26
C GLN A 111 33.40 30.40 36.03
N GLU A 112 33.95 30.97 34.95
CA GLU A 112 33.22 31.08 33.69
C GLU A 112 32.85 29.71 33.13
N TYR A 113 33.79 28.76 33.09
CA TYR A 113 33.50 27.40 32.62
C TYR A 113 32.47 26.68 33.49
N GLU A 114 32.55 26.81 34.82
CA GLU A 114 31.55 26.26 35.73
C GLU A 114 30.15 26.83 35.46
N SER A 115 30.04 28.15 35.25
CA SER A 115 28.76 28.78 34.91
C SER A 115 28.18 28.28 33.58
N THR A 116 29.03 28.09 32.56
CA THR A 116 28.59 27.53 31.27
C THR A 116 28.17 26.06 31.38
N LEU A 117 28.85 25.29 32.24
CA LEU A 117 28.53 23.89 32.48
C LEU A 117 27.15 23.76 33.15
N VAL A 118 26.87 24.58 34.17
CA VAL A 118 25.55 24.62 34.83
C VAL A 118 24.45 25.02 33.84
N ALA A 119 24.68 26.01 32.98
CA ALA A 119 23.71 26.41 31.96
C ALA A 119 23.40 25.28 30.96
N LEU A 120 24.44 24.57 30.50
CA LEU A 120 24.29 23.42 29.59
C LEU A 120 23.59 22.22 30.27
N GLU A 121 23.82 22.01 31.57
CA GLU A 121 23.11 20.98 32.33
C GLU A 121 21.62 21.26 32.45
N GLU A 122 21.23 22.52 32.67
CA GLU A 122 19.81 22.93 32.69
C GLU A 122 19.16 22.81 31.31
N GLU A 123 19.84 23.23 30.23
CA GLU A 123 19.37 23.01 28.85
C GLU A 123 19.19 21.50 28.56
N GLY A 124 20.13 20.67 29.03
CA GLY A 124 20.05 19.22 28.93
C GLY A 124 18.84 18.63 29.67
N LYS A 125 18.48 19.16 30.84
CA LYS A 125 17.27 18.76 31.59
C LYS A 125 15.99 19.16 30.85
N GLU A 126 15.94 20.38 30.31
CA GLU A 126 14.78 20.87 29.54
C GLU A 126 14.55 20.04 28.27
N LEU A 127 15.62 19.75 27.53
CA LEU A 127 15.54 18.91 26.33
C LEU A 127 15.05 17.50 26.65
N ARG A 128 15.48 16.89 27.76
CA ARG A 128 14.96 15.58 28.22
C ARG A 128 13.48 15.63 28.55
N ALA A 129 13.04 16.64 29.29
CA ALA A 129 11.62 16.82 29.60
C ALA A 129 10.75 16.96 28.33
N LYS A 130 11.28 17.65 27.30
CA LYS A 130 10.62 17.77 26.00
C LYS A 130 10.56 16.43 25.26
N VAL A 131 11.60 15.61 25.32
CA VAL A 131 11.60 14.25 24.75
C VAL A 131 10.54 13.39 25.44
N ASP A 132 10.50 13.37 26.78
CA ASP A 132 9.50 12.60 27.54
C ASP A 132 8.07 13.02 27.20
N SER A 133 7.83 14.33 27.04
CA SER A 133 6.54 14.87 26.60
C SER A 133 6.16 14.37 25.20
N LEU A 134 7.07 14.46 24.22
CA LEU A 134 6.83 14.00 22.85
C LEU A 134 6.61 12.48 22.77
N GLU A 135 7.31 11.70 23.59
CA GLU A 135 7.08 10.25 23.70
C GLU A 135 5.68 9.95 24.23
N SER A 136 5.20 10.68 25.24
CA SER A 136 3.83 10.53 25.75
C SER A 136 2.75 10.89 24.70
N GLU A 137 3.00 11.91 23.87
CA GLU A 137 2.12 12.28 22.76
C GLU A 137 2.14 11.20 21.65
N ASN A 138 3.31 10.64 21.35
CA ASN A 138 3.45 9.58 20.35
C ASN A 138 2.74 8.29 20.79
N THR A 139 2.86 7.89 22.06
CA THR A 139 2.11 6.74 22.59
C THR A 139 0.59 6.98 22.53
N THR A 140 0.13 8.19 22.86
CA THR A 140 -1.29 8.57 22.79
C THR A 140 -1.81 8.55 21.35
N THR A 141 -1.06 9.10 20.40
CA THR A 141 -1.45 9.12 18.98
C THR A 141 -1.44 7.72 18.38
N LYS A 142 -0.47 6.87 18.74
CA LYS A 142 -0.44 5.46 18.36
C LYS A 142 -1.66 4.69 18.87
N ALA A 143 -2.06 4.91 20.12
CA ALA A 143 -3.27 4.30 20.66
C ALA A 143 -4.53 4.74 19.89
N LYS A 144 -4.67 6.04 19.57
CA LYS A 144 -5.75 6.55 18.74
C LYS A 144 -5.77 5.91 17.35
N LEU A 145 -4.60 5.75 16.71
CA LEU A 145 -4.48 5.10 15.41
C LEU A 145 -5.00 3.66 15.48
N THR A 146 -4.58 2.88 16.48
CA THR A 146 -5.05 1.49 16.64
C THR A 146 -6.56 1.40 16.84
N THR A 147 -7.18 2.33 17.57
CA THR A 147 -8.64 2.39 17.71
C THR A 147 -9.30 2.69 16.37
N THR A 148 -8.80 3.68 15.62
CA THR A 148 -9.37 4.02 14.30
C THR A 148 -9.20 2.90 13.28
N GLU A 149 -8.12 2.11 13.33
CA GLU A 149 -7.93 0.93 12.50
C GLU A 149 -8.94 -0.17 12.83
N SER A 150 -9.22 -0.38 14.12
CA SER A 150 -10.27 -1.31 14.57
C SER A 150 -11.66 -0.88 14.09
N ASP A 151 -11.99 0.41 14.24
CA ASP A 151 -13.28 0.97 13.80
C ASP A 151 -13.44 0.85 12.27
N LEU A 152 -12.38 1.11 11.50
CA LEU A 152 -12.36 0.94 10.04
C LEU A 152 -12.59 -0.52 9.65
N SER A 153 -11.98 -1.46 10.37
CA SER A 153 -12.18 -2.90 10.13
C SER A 153 -13.62 -3.32 10.41
N ALA A 154 -14.23 -2.81 11.48
CA ALA A 154 -15.63 -3.06 11.81
C ALA A 154 -16.57 -2.49 10.73
N ALA A 155 -16.32 -1.26 10.27
CA ALA A 155 -17.09 -0.64 9.19
C ALA A 155 -16.99 -1.42 7.87
N ARG A 156 -15.80 -1.93 7.51
CA ARG A 156 -15.61 -2.79 6.33
C ARG A 156 -16.39 -4.10 6.44
N ALA A 157 -16.39 -4.73 7.61
CA ALA A 157 -17.17 -5.95 7.83
C ALA A 157 -18.67 -5.71 7.66
N SER A 158 -19.18 -4.58 8.18
CA SER A 158 -20.59 -4.19 7.98
C SER A 158 -20.92 -3.90 6.52
N LEU A 159 -20.00 -3.32 5.75
CA LEU A 159 -20.21 -3.05 4.32
C LEU A 159 -20.30 -4.36 3.53
N ASN A 160 -19.44 -5.33 3.81
CA ASN A 160 -19.50 -6.65 3.17
C ASN A 160 -20.81 -7.40 3.49
N ASP A 161 -21.30 -7.30 4.74
CA ASP A 161 -22.60 -7.89 5.12
C ASP A 161 -23.75 -7.25 4.32
N MET A 162 -23.73 -5.92 4.19
CA MET A 162 -24.70 -5.19 3.38
C MET A 162 -24.63 -5.54 1.89
N GLU A 163 -23.44 -5.68 1.32
CA GLU A 163 -23.26 -6.14 -0.07
C GLU A 163 -23.81 -7.55 -0.28
N SER A 164 -23.52 -8.48 0.65
CA SER A 164 -24.09 -9.83 0.60
C SER A 164 -25.62 -9.81 0.66
N ARG A 165 -26.21 -8.96 1.50
CA ARG A 165 -27.66 -8.80 1.59
C ARG A 165 -28.26 -8.20 0.31
N CYS A 166 -27.60 -7.24 -0.31
CA CYS A 166 -27.99 -6.70 -1.61
C CYS A 166 -27.97 -7.80 -2.69
N GLY A 167 -26.91 -8.61 -2.76
CA GLY A 167 -26.83 -9.73 -3.70
C GLY A 167 -27.92 -10.78 -3.50
N GLN A 168 -28.28 -11.08 -2.25
CA GLN A 168 -29.42 -11.95 -1.94
C GLN A 168 -30.75 -11.35 -2.43
N LEU A 169 -30.99 -10.06 -2.15
CA LEU A 169 -32.20 -9.37 -2.60
C LEU A 169 -32.29 -9.34 -4.13
N GLU A 170 -31.20 -9.08 -4.85
CA GLU A 170 -31.14 -9.14 -6.31
C GLU A 170 -31.51 -10.53 -6.84
N SER A 171 -30.98 -11.61 -6.25
CA SER A 171 -31.33 -12.97 -6.64
C SER A 171 -32.82 -13.26 -6.42
N THR A 172 -33.39 -12.83 -5.30
CA THR A 172 -34.83 -13.02 -5.03
C THR A 172 -35.70 -12.22 -6.01
N LEU A 173 -35.26 -11.03 -6.40
CA LEU A 173 -35.96 -10.19 -7.37
C LEU A 173 -35.96 -10.85 -8.76
N GLN A 174 -34.81 -11.37 -9.21
CA GLN A 174 -34.72 -12.12 -10.48
C GLN A 174 -35.62 -13.37 -10.49
N GLU A 175 -35.70 -14.10 -9.37
CA GLU A 175 -36.60 -15.25 -9.23
C GLU A 175 -38.07 -14.82 -9.37
N LYS A 176 -38.48 -13.73 -8.70
CA LYS A 176 -39.84 -13.19 -8.80
C LYS A 176 -40.15 -12.67 -10.20
N GLU A 177 -39.21 -12.03 -10.88
CA GLU A 177 -39.37 -11.60 -12.28
C GLU A 177 -39.54 -12.79 -13.23
N ALA A 178 -38.81 -13.89 -13.03
CA ALA A 178 -38.98 -15.11 -13.80
C ALA A 178 -40.37 -15.75 -13.55
N TYR A 179 -40.81 -15.78 -12.29
CA TYR A 179 -42.15 -16.25 -11.93
C TYR A 179 -43.25 -15.42 -12.63
N ILE A 180 -43.14 -14.09 -12.61
CA ILE A 180 -44.09 -13.19 -13.29
C ILE A 180 -44.10 -13.45 -14.80
N ARG A 181 -42.94 -13.62 -15.43
CA ARG A 181 -42.86 -13.94 -16.87
C ARG A 181 -43.57 -15.25 -17.21
N ASN A 182 -43.36 -16.29 -16.40
CA ASN A 182 -44.01 -17.59 -16.59
C ASN A 182 -45.53 -17.49 -16.41
N ALA A 183 -45.99 -16.80 -15.35
CA ALA A 183 -47.41 -16.57 -15.11
C ALA A 183 -48.06 -15.78 -16.26
N ASN A 184 -47.38 -14.76 -16.80
CA ASN A 184 -47.88 -14.02 -17.96
C ASN A 184 -47.98 -14.89 -19.21
N HIS A 185 -47.00 -15.77 -19.45
CA HIS A 185 -47.06 -16.73 -20.55
C HIS A 185 -48.24 -17.70 -20.40
N GLU A 186 -48.48 -18.21 -19.18
CA GLU A 186 -49.64 -19.07 -18.90
C GLU A 186 -50.96 -18.34 -19.15
N ILE A 187 -51.09 -17.08 -18.70
CA ILE A 187 -52.25 -16.23 -19.00
C ILE A 187 -52.46 -16.09 -20.51
N GLU A 188 -51.40 -15.85 -21.29
CA GLU A 188 -51.48 -15.72 -22.75
C GLU A 188 -51.91 -17.02 -23.42
N THR A 189 -51.38 -18.17 -22.98
CA THR A 189 -51.82 -19.49 -23.49
C THR A 189 -53.27 -19.79 -23.16
N LEU A 190 -53.74 -19.45 -21.95
CA LEU A 190 -55.13 -19.61 -21.55
C LEU A 190 -56.05 -18.65 -22.32
N ALA A 191 -55.59 -17.44 -22.62
CA ALA A 191 -56.33 -16.48 -23.44
C ALA A 191 -56.51 -17.00 -24.88
N GLN A 192 -55.47 -17.58 -25.49
CA GLN A 192 -55.57 -18.18 -26.82
C GLN A 192 -56.51 -19.40 -26.83
N ALA A 193 -56.39 -20.29 -25.84
CA ALA A 193 -57.29 -21.44 -25.72
C ALA A 193 -58.76 -21.02 -25.55
N ARG A 194 -59.01 -19.92 -24.82
CA ARG A 194 -60.34 -19.33 -24.72
C ARG A 194 -60.85 -18.81 -26.07
N GLU A 195 -60.03 -18.09 -26.83
CA GLU A 195 -60.39 -17.59 -28.17
C GLU A 195 -60.74 -18.74 -29.12
N ASP A 196 -59.94 -19.81 -29.11
CA ASP A 196 -60.19 -21.02 -29.92
C ASP A 196 -61.53 -21.66 -29.56
N MET A 197 -61.81 -21.83 -28.25
CA MET A 197 -63.08 -22.36 -27.75
C MET A 197 -64.27 -21.45 -28.07
N GLU A 198 -64.11 -20.12 -28.00
CA GLU A 198 -65.14 -19.17 -28.44
C GLU A 198 -65.40 -19.30 -29.95
N GLY A 199 -64.36 -19.50 -30.75
CA GLY A 199 -64.50 -19.79 -32.18
C GLY A 199 -65.23 -21.10 -32.47
N GLU A 200 -64.95 -22.17 -31.71
CA GLU A 200 -65.71 -23.43 -31.80
C GLU A 200 -67.17 -23.25 -31.41
N LEU A 201 -67.45 -22.50 -30.34
CA LEU A 201 -68.81 -22.20 -29.91
C LEU A 201 -69.61 -21.46 -30.99
N ILE A 202 -68.98 -20.50 -31.68
CA ILE A 202 -69.59 -19.80 -32.83
C ILE A 202 -69.94 -20.80 -33.93
N ARG A 203 -69.02 -21.68 -34.34
CA ARG A 203 -69.27 -22.70 -35.38
C ARG A 203 -70.39 -23.66 -34.99
N VAL A 204 -70.43 -24.10 -33.73
CA VAL A 204 -71.51 -24.95 -33.22
C VAL A 204 -72.84 -24.21 -33.26
N THR A 205 -72.85 -22.92 -32.89
CA THR A 205 -74.06 -22.08 -32.94
C THR A 205 -74.57 -21.92 -34.37
N GLU A 206 -73.68 -21.67 -35.33
CA GLU A 206 -74.02 -21.64 -36.77
C GLU A 206 -74.59 -22.98 -37.25
N ALA A 207 -73.95 -24.10 -36.90
CA ALA A 207 -74.43 -25.43 -37.26
C ALA A 207 -75.82 -25.75 -36.67
N VAL A 208 -76.09 -25.33 -35.43
CA VAL A 208 -77.42 -25.46 -34.82
C VAL A 208 -78.45 -24.64 -35.57
N ASN A 209 -78.14 -23.39 -35.94
CA ASN A 209 -79.03 -22.55 -36.74
C ASN A 209 -79.33 -23.18 -38.11
N ASP A 210 -78.32 -23.72 -38.79
CA ASP A 210 -78.51 -24.43 -40.06
C ASP A 210 -79.43 -25.65 -39.90
N LEU A 211 -79.22 -26.44 -38.85
CA LEU A 211 -80.09 -27.58 -38.53
C LEU A 211 -81.52 -27.14 -38.18
N GLU A 212 -81.70 -25.98 -37.56
CA GLU A 212 -83.02 -25.44 -37.23
C GLU A 212 -83.77 -24.92 -38.46
N ILE A 213 -83.05 -24.31 -39.41
CA ILE A 213 -83.57 -23.97 -40.74
C ILE A 213 -84.01 -25.25 -41.48
N GLU A 214 -83.17 -26.28 -41.47
CA GLU A 214 -83.48 -27.55 -42.14
C GLU A 214 -84.65 -28.28 -41.47
N ARG A 215 -84.72 -28.28 -40.13
CA ARG A 215 -85.88 -28.75 -39.38
C ARG A 215 -87.15 -28.01 -39.79
N SER A 216 -87.09 -26.68 -39.94
CA SER A 216 -88.23 -25.87 -40.36
C SER A 216 -88.69 -26.21 -41.79
N ARG A 217 -87.75 -26.45 -42.71
CA ARG A 217 -88.06 -26.95 -44.07
C ARG A 217 -88.70 -28.33 -44.05
N LEU A 218 -88.13 -29.26 -43.27
CA LEU A 218 -88.67 -30.61 -43.13
C LEU A 218 -90.07 -30.57 -42.51
N GLN A 219 -90.30 -29.71 -41.52
CA GLN A 219 -91.62 -29.50 -40.91
C GLN A 219 -92.63 -28.99 -41.95
N ALA A 220 -92.28 -27.98 -42.74
CA ALA A 220 -93.14 -27.47 -43.81
C ALA A 220 -93.49 -28.56 -44.84
N ARG A 221 -92.53 -29.43 -45.17
CA ARG A 221 -92.75 -30.58 -46.07
C ARG A 221 -93.65 -31.63 -45.44
N VAL A 222 -93.53 -31.90 -44.14
CA VAL A 222 -94.45 -32.78 -43.40
C VAL A 222 -95.86 -32.21 -43.43
N ASP A 223 -96.03 -30.91 -43.19
CA ASP A 223 -97.35 -30.25 -43.23
C ASP A 223 -97.96 -30.30 -44.65
N GLU A 224 -97.15 -30.12 -45.69
CA GLU A 224 -97.58 -30.27 -47.09
C GLU A 224 -97.99 -31.71 -47.41
N LEU A 225 -97.21 -32.70 -46.96
CA LEU A 225 -97.54 -34.12 -47.08
C LEU A 225 -98.82 -34.47 -46.30
N GLN A 226 -99.03 -33.90 -45.11
CA GLN A 226 -100.27 -34.08 -44.34
C GLN A 226 -101.47 -33.48 -45.06
N LYS A 227 -101.32 -32.30 -45.67
CA LYS A 227 -102.36 -31.66 -46.47
C LYS A 227 -102.69 -32.46 -47.73
N MET A 228 -101.68 -32.98 -48.43
CA MET A 228 -101.89 -33.93 -49.52
C MET A 228 -102.58 -35.21 -49.03
N GLY A 229 -102.16 -35.76 -47.90
CA GLY A 229 -102.79 -36.92 -47.27
C GLY A 229 -104.27 -36.67 -46.97
N ALA A 230 -104.61 -35.52 -46.38
CA ALA A 230 -105.99 -35.12 -46.11
C ALA A 230 -106.81 -34.97 -47.40
N SER A 231 -106.25 -34.33 -48.43
CA SER A 231 -106.89 -34.25 -49.75
C SER A 231 -107.09 -35.63 -50.38
N HIS A 232 -106.12 -36.54 -50.24
CA HIS A 232 -106.26 -37.90 -50.72
C HIS A 232 -107.35 -38.66 -49.97
N VAL A 233 -107.43 -38.52 -48.63
CA VAL A 233 -108.52 -39.08 -47.83
C VAL A 233 -109.88 -38.54 -48.33
N GLU A 234 -110.00 -37.24 -48.55
CA GLU A 234 -111.22 -36.62 -49.09
C GLU A 234 -111.55 -37.17 -50.50
N THR A 235 -110.57 -37.31 -51.40
CA THR A 235 -110.82 -37.92 -52.72
C THR A 235 -111.23 -39.38 -52.62
N VAL A 236 -110.66 -40.15 -51.69
CA VAL A 236 -111.05 -41.53 -51.44
C VAL A 236 -112.46 -41.60 -50.88
N GLU A 237 -112.85 -40.66 -50.01
CA GLU A 237 -114.20 -40.55 -49.47
C GLU A 237 -115.21 -40.19 -50.57
N VAL A 238 -114.89 -39.26 -51.47
CA VAL A 238 -115.70 -38.94 -52.66
C VAL A 238 -115.84 -40.16 -53.58
N LEU A 239 -114.74 -40.87 -53.84
CA LEU A 239 -114.76 -42.09 -54.66
C LEU A 239 -115.55 -43.21 -53.97
N SER A 240 -115.46 -43.34 -52.64
CA SER A 240 -116.25 -44.30 -51.85
C SER A 240 -117.74 -43.99 -51.98
N ASN A 241 -118.13 -42.73 -51.81
CA ASN A 241 -119.51 -42.28 -51.97
C ASN A 241 -120.01 -42.53 -53.40
N GLN A 242 -119.17 -42.32 -54.43
CA GLN A 242 -119.51 -42.66 -55.81
C GLN A 242 -119.71 -44.16 -56.01
N VAL A 243 -118.86 -45.00 -55.41
CA VAL A 243 -119.00 -46.46 -55.47
C VAL A 243 -120.30 -46.91 -54.78
N ASP A 244 -120.63 -46.33 -53.63
CA ASP A 244 -121.88 -46.61 -52.92
C ASP A 244 -123.12 -46.16 -53.71
N GLU A 245 -123.03 -45.01 -54.38
CA GLU A 245 -124.10 -44.50 -55.25
C GLU A 245 -124.32 -45.42 -56.47
N GLU A 246 -123.23 -45.88 -57.10
CA GLU A 246 -123.29 -46.87 -58.17
C GLU A 246 -123.79 -48.24 -57.69
N ARG A 247 -123.48 -48.62 -56.45
CA ARG A 247 -124.02 -49.83 -55.83
C ARG A 247 -125.54 -49.72 -55.62
N CYS A 248 -126.03 -48.58 -55.13
CA CYS A 248 -127.45 -48.28 -54.98
C CYS A 248 -128.20 -48.29 -56.32
N LYS A 249 -127.60 -47.72 -57.38
CA LYS A 249 -128.17 -47.79 -58.74
C LYS A 249 -128.25 -49.23 -59.23
N ARG A 250 -127.21 -50.03 -58.97
CA ARG A 250 -127.16 -51.45 -59.36
C ARG A 250 -128.23 -52.28 -58.65
N GLU A 251 -128.43 -52.08 -57.35
CA GLU A 251 -129.49 -52.75 -56.57
C GLU A 251 -130.89 -52.37 -57.03
N ARG A 252 -131.14 -51.10 -57.39
CA ARG A 252 -132.43 -50.65 -57.92
C ARG A 252 -132.73 -51.30 -59.28
N VAL A 253 -131.74 -51.36 -60.17
CA VAL A 253 -131.86 -52.04 -61.47
C VAL A 253 -132.11 -53.54 -61.27
N GLU A 254 -131.46 -54.17 -60.29
CA GLU A 254 -131.63 -55.59 -60.00
C GLU A 254 -133.04 -55.91 -59.44
N GLN A 255 -133.60 -55.02 -58.62
CA GLN A 255 -135.00 -55.10 -58.17
C GLN A 255 -136.00 -54.91 -59.32
N GLU A 256 -135.76 -53.98 -60.23
CA GLU A 256 -136.58 -53.79 -61.45
C GLU A 256 -136.53 -55.03 -62.35
N LEU A 257 -135.36 -55.66 -62.48
CA LEU A 257 -135.17 -56.88 -63.25
C LEU A 257 -135.93 -58.08 -62.63
N LYS A 258 -135.96 -58.15 -61.30
CA LYS A 258 -136.71 -59.16 -60.56
C LYS A 258 -138.23 -58.96 -60.71
N ALA A 259 -138.71 -57.72 -60.58
CA ALA A 259 -140.12 -57.38 -60.78
C ALA A 259 -140.60 -57.68 -62.21
N ALA A 260 -139.79 -57.37 -63.22
CA ALA A 260 -140.07 -57.71 -64.62
C ALA A 260 -140.05 -59.24 -64.86
N GLY A 261 -139.12 -59.96 -64.24
CA GLY A 261 -139.06 -61.42 -64.30
C GLY A 261 -140.28 -62.11 -63.70
N ASP A 262 -140.84 -61.57 -62.61
CA ASP A 262 -142.03 -62.11 -61.96
C ASP A 262 -143.32 -61.83 -62.74
N GLN A 263 -143.41 -60.68 -63.42
CA GLN A 263 -144.52 -60.40 -64.35
C GLN A 263 -144.51 -61.33 -65.57
N LEU A 264 -143.32 -61.66 -66.09
CA LEU A 264 -143.17 -62.58 -67.22
C LEU A 264 -143.69 -63.99 -66.88
N LYS A 265 -143.36 -64.49 -65.69
CA LYS A 265 -143.83 -65.81 -65.21
C LYS A 265 -145.36 -65.87 -65.08
N LYS A 266 -145.99 -64.79 -64.60
CA LYS A 266 -147.44 -64.71 -64.43
C LYS A 266 -148.19 -64.80 -65.76
N VAL A 267 -147.70 -64.12 -66.79
CA VAL A 267 -148.28 -64.18 -68.14
C VAL A 267 -148.06 -65.55 -68.78
N GLN A 268 -146.91 -66.19 -68.52
CA GLN A 268 -146.63 -67.55 -68.99
C GLN A 268 -147.60 -68.59 -68.39
N THR A 269 -147.89 -68.49 -67.09
CA THR A 269 -148.84 -69.39 -66.42
C THR A 269 -150.29 -69.23 -66.87
N GLU A 270 -150.70 -68.03 -67.27
CA GLU A 270 -152.06 -67.78 -67.80
C GLU A 270 -152.21 -68.28 -69.25
N LEU A 271 -151.11 -68.33 -70.01
CA LEU A 271 -151.10 -68.82 -71.40
C LEU A 271 -151.17 -70.35 -71.49
N ASP A 272 -150.51 -71.04 -70.55
CA ASP A 272 -150.51 -72.52 -70.54
C ASP A 272 -151.84 -73.10 -70.04
N ALA A 273 -152.62 -72.35 -69.25
CA ALA A 273 -153.97 -72.73 -68.83
C ALA A 273 -154.99 -72.73 -69.99
N ALA A 274 -154.73 -72.02 -71.10
CA ALA A 274 -155.66 -71.88 -72.22
C ALA A 274 -155.49 -72.96 -73.32
N LYS A 275 -154.47 -73.83 -73.24
CA LYS A 275 -154.09 -74.77 -74.32
C LYS A 275 -154.37 -76.26 -74.04
N SER A 276 -155.00 -76.59 -72.93
CA SER A 276 -155.30 -77.98 -72.52
C SER A 276 -156.65 -77.94 -71.82
N THR A 277 -157.80 -78.28 -72.41
CA THR A 277 -158.11 -79.52 -73.12
C THR A 277 -159.55 -79.48 -73.64
N VAL A 278 -159.75 -79.81 -74.91
CA VAL A 278 -161.00 -80.36 -75.49
C VAL A 278 -160.63 -81.61 -76.30
N PRO A 279 -161.24 -82.77 -75.98
CA PRO A 279 -161.63 -83.81 -76.95
C PRO A 279 -163.14 -84.13 -76.77
N THR A 280 -164.05 -83.90 -77.72
CA THR A 280 -164.49 -84.73 -78.87
C THR A 280 -164.83 -86.22 -78.58
N ASN A 281 -166.11 -86.55 -78.29
CA ASN A 281 -166.88 -87.57 -79.05
C ASN A 281 -168.41 -87.61 -78.75
N HIS A 282 -169.19 -87.66 -79.84
CA HIS A 282 -170.60 -88.04 -80.13
C HIS A 282 -171.80 -87.78 -79.18
N GLY A 283 -172.72 -86.91 -79.63
CA GLY A 283 -174.17 -87.10 -79.46
C GLY A 283 -175.02 -85.84 -79.23
N SER A 284 -175.65 -85.33 -80.31
CA SER A 284 -176.87 -84.49 -80.33
C SER A 284 -176.83 -82.98 -79.97
N SER A 285 -177.22 -82.17 -80.97
CA SER A 285 -177.88 -80.85 -80.98
C SER A 285 -177.11 -79.53 -80.69
N SER A 286 -177.23 -78.59 -81.67
CA SER A 286 -177.35 -77.12 -81.57
C SER A 286 -176.10 -76.23 -81.34
N ASP A 287 -175.54 -75.56 -82.38
CA ASP A 287 -174.37 -74.65 -82.21
C ASP A 287 -174.08 -73.59 -83.32
N GLN A 288 -173.42 -72.47 -82.89
CA GLN A 288 -172.52 -71.46 -83.57
C GLN A 288 -172.87 -69.96 -83.38
N PRO A 289 -171.89 -68.98 -83.47
CA PRO A 289 -170.42 -69.08 -83.61
C PRO A 289 -169.55 -68.21 -82.64
N ALA A 290 -168.23 -68.51 -82.59
CA ALA A 290 -167.18 -67.90 -81.75
C ALA A 290 -165.91 -67.50 -82.57
N GLY A 291 -165.56 -66.20 -82.65
CA GLY A 291 -164.43 -65.75 -83.50
C GLY A 291 -163.65 -64.48 -83.10
N ALA A 292 -163.94 -63.79 -81.99
CA ALA A 292 -163.35 -62.45 -81.73
C ALA A 292 -162.26 -62.38 -80.63
N LEU A 293 -162.02 -63.43 -79.83
CA LEU A 293 -161.20 -63.31 -78.61
C LEU A 293 -159.68 -63.57 -78.81
N LEU A 294 -159.27 -64.25 -79.89
CA LEU A 294 -157.86 -64.62 -80.11
C LEU A 294 -156.97 -63.44 -80.58
N ALA A 295 -157.52 -62.47 -81.32
CA ALA A 295 -156.72 -61.39 -81.91
C ALA A 295 -156.23 -60.34 -80.89
N ALA A 296 -156.81 -60.27 -79.70
CA ALA A 296 -156.46 -59.27 -78.69
C ALA A 296 -155.26 -59.69 -77.80
N LYS A 297 -155.01 -61.00 -77.62
CA LYS A 297 -153.96 -61.50 -76.71
C LYS A 297 -152.56 -61.55 -77.38
N ASP A 298 -152.49 -61.76 -78.69
CA ASP A 298 -151.21 -61.77 -79.43
C ASP A 298 -150.54 -60.39 -79.53
N LYS A 299 -151.32 -59.29 -79.52
CA LYS A 299 -150.78 -57.93 -79.48
C LYS A 299 -150.09 -57.58 -78.16
N GLN A 300 -150.50 -58.18 -77.05
CA GLN A 300 -149.95 -57.89 -75.72
C GLN A 300 -148.58 -58.58 -75.51
N ILE A 301 -148.39 -59.76 -76.10
CA ILE A 301 -147.11 -60.50 -76.03
C ILE A 301 -146.01 -59.79 -76.84
N ALA A 302 -146.33 -59.25 -78.01
CA ALA A 302 -145.37 -58.51 -78.83
C ALA A 302 -144.88 -57.20 -78.17
N SER A 303 -145.74 -56.54 -77.38
CA SER A 303 -145.36 -55.33 -76.63
C SER A 303 -144.38 -55.62 -75.50
N LEU A 304 -144.59 -56.70 -74.73
CA LEU A 304 -143.75 -57.04 -73.58
C LEU A 304 -142.38 -57.59 -74.01
N GLN A 305 -142.29 -58.25 -75.17
CA GLN A 305 -141.00 -58.70 -75.72
C GLN A 305 -140.12 -57.52 -76.20
N ALA A 306 -140.72 -56.43 -76.68
CA ALA A 306 -139.98 -55.23 -77.07
C ALA A 306 -139.41 -54.47 -75.85
N GLU A 307 -140.13 -54.46 -74.73
CA GLU A 307 -139.72 -53.79 -73.50
C GLU A 307 -138.56 -54.54 -72.80
N LEU A 308 -138.56 -55.87 -72.86
CA LEU A 308 -137.50 -56.71 -72.29
C LEU A 308 -136.17 -56.60 -73.06
N GLU A 309 -136.22 -56.43 -74.39
CA GLU A 309 -135.03 -56.16 -75.21
C GLU A 309 -134.50 -54.73 -75.04
N ALA A 310 -135.38 -53.75 -74.75
CA ALA A 310 -134.95 -52.39 -74.42
C ALA A 310 -134.20 -52.31 -73.08
N ILE A 311 -134.57 -53.14 -72.10
CA ILE A 311 -133.90 -53.22 -70.80
C ILE A 311 -132.54 -53.93 -70.93
N LYS A 312 -132.43 -54.99 -71.75
CA LYS A 312 -131.16 -55.68 -72.01
C LYS A 312 -130.14 -54.81 -72.75
N ARG A 313 -130.56 -53.92 -73.64
CA ARG A 313 -129.64 -52.99 -74.34
C ARG A 313 -129.06 -51.89 -73.44
N LYS A 314 -129.71 -51.55 -72.33
CA LYS A 314 -129.20 -50.55 -71.36
C LYS A 314 -128.17 -51.12 -70.37
N ASN A 315 -127.97 -52.44 -70.33
CA ASN A 315 -127.08 -53.11 -69.37
C ASN A 315 -125.81 -53.69 -70.03
N THR A 316 -125.21 -52.94 -70.97
CA THR A 316 -123.88 -53.26 -71.49
C THR A 316 -122.80 -52.72 -70.53
N PRO A 317 -121.79 -53.53 -70.15
CA PRO A 317 -120.82 -53.12 -69.15
C PRO A 317 -119.92 -52.00 -69.71
N PHE A 318 -119.90 -50.89 -68.99
CA PHE A 318 -119.03 -49.75 -69.26
C PHE A 318 -117.57 -50.18 -69.10
N LEU A 319 -116.84 -50.27 -70.22
CA LEU A 319 -115.39 -50.43 -70.24
C LEU A 319 -114.76 -49.16 -69.63
N VAL A 320 -114.21 -49.31 -68.43
CA VAL A 320 -113.41 -48.28 -67.74
C VAL A 320 -112.25 -47.84 -68.66
N PRO A 321 -112.12 -46.55 -69.02
CA PRO A 321 -110.96 -46.06 -69.73
C PRO A 321 -109.72 -46.24 -68.86
N LYS A 322 -108.70 -46.95 -69.37
CA LYS A 322 -107.37 -46.95 -68.75
C LYS A 322 -106.88 -45.50 -68.65
N THR A 323 -106.76 -45.00 -67.42
CA THR A 323 -106.14 -43.72 -67.12
C THR A 323 -104.68 -43.75 -67.57
N LYS A 324 -104.33 -42.89 -68.54
CA LYS A 324 -102.93 -42.49 -68.74
C LYS A 324 -102.61 -41.53 -67.58
N GLY A 325 -101.96 -42.06 -66.54
CA GLY A 325 -101.40 -41.24 -65.48
C GLY A 325 -100.35 -40.28 -66.06
N PRO A 326 -100.26 -39.03 -65.57
CA PRO A 326 -99.21 -38.12 -66.00
C PRO A 326 -97.86 -38.60 -65.45
N SER A 327 -97.10 -39.24 -66.33
CA SER A 327 -95.64 -39.24 -66.29
C SER A 327 -95.15 -37.82 -66.56
N SER A 328 -94.90 -37.03 -65.50
CA SER A 328 -94.06 -35.83 -65.62
C SER A 328 -93.59 -35.36 -64.25
N VAL A 329 -92.62 -36.07 -63.68
CA VAL A 329 -91.65 -35.47 -62.75
C VAL A 329 -90.42 -35.19 -63.59
N MET A 330 -90.44 -34.03 -64.25
CA MET A 330 -89.27 -33.43 -64.90
C MET A 330 -88.21 -33.18 -63.82
N SER A 331 -87.17 -34.00 -63.85
CA SER A 331 -85.77 -33.61 -63.85
C SER A 331 -85.49 -32.12 -63.52
N THR A 332 -85.15 -31.85 -62.26
CA THR A 332 -84.29 -30.73 -61.86
C THR A 332 -83.09 -31.24 -61.07
N SER A 333 -82.37 -32.22 -61.65
CA SER A 333 -81.06 -32.69 -61.15
C SER A 333 -79.88 -31.87 -61.70
N SER A 334 -80.03 -30.55 -61.89
CA SER A 334 -78.99 -29.71 -62.53
C SER A 334 -78.51 -28.50 -61.71
N GLN A 335 -78.71 -28.45 -60.39
CA GLN A 335 -78.17 -27.35 -59.55
C GLN A 335 -77.55 -27.80 -58.21
N LEU A 336 -77.00 -29.03 -58.16
CA LEU A 336 -76.29 -29.56 -56.99
C LEU A 336 -74.79 -29.84 -57.23
N TYR A 337 -74.17 -29.18 -58.21
CA TYR A 337 -72.73 -29.29 -58.50
C TYR A 337 -72.01 -27.95 -58.71
N SER A 338 -72.38 -26.89 -57.97
CA SER A 338 -71.74 -25.57 -58.10
C SER A 338 -71.31 -24.89 -56.77
N THR A 339 -71.32 -25.60 -55.64
CA THR A 339 -70.93 -25.00 -54.33
C THR A 339 -69.84 -25.76 -53.57
N MET A 340 -69.27 -26.84 -54.12
CA MET A 340 -68.11 -27.52 -53.52
C MET A 340 -66.74 -26.95 -53.96
N GLU A 341 -66.71 -25.96 -54.85
CA GLU A 341 -65.47 -25.35 -55.35
C GLU A 341 -65.17 -23.95 -54.77
N ARG A 342 -65.84 -23.58 -53.65
CA ARG A 342 -65.68 -22.27 -52.97
C ARG A 342 -65.16 -22.32 -51.53
N LEU A 343 -64.65 -23.45 -51.05
CA LEU A 343 -63.92 -23.53 -49.78
C LEU A 343 -62.44 -23.78 -50.06
N GLY A 344 -61.75 -22.69 -50.42
CA GLY A 344 -60.32 -22.64 -50.69
C GLY A 344 -59.47 -22.93 -49.45
N ILE A 345 -59.29 -24.20 -49.12
CA ILE A 345 -58.25 -24.64 -48.18
C ILE A 345 -56.93 -24.69 -48.96
N LYS A 346 -56.30 -23.53 -49.15
CA LYS A 346 -54.88 -23.43 -49.48
C LYS A 346 -54.07 -23.82 -48.24
N ARG A 347 -53.52 -25.03 -48.23
CA ARG A 347 -52.33 -25.35 -47.42
C ARG A 347 -51.20 -24.45 -47.92
N LYS A 348 -50.85 -23.42 -47.16
CA LYS A 348 -49.62 -22.66 -47.38
C LYS A 348 -48.48 -23.40 -46.68
N ALA A 349 -47.59 -23.93 -47.52
CA ALA A 349 -46.30 -24.45 -47.12
C ALA A 349 -45.42 -23.31 -46.55
N ASN A 350 -44.71 -23.65 -45.49
CA ASN A 350 -43.62 -22.87 -44.92
C ASN A 350 -42.45 -22.80 -45.91
N ALA A 351 -41.99 -21.58 -46.22
CA ALA A 351 -40.64 -21.30 -46.68
C ALA A 351 -40.26 -19.83 -46.45
N MET A 352 -38.98 -19.63 -46.12
CA MET A 352 -38.20 -18.39 -45.97
C MET A 352 -38.24 -17.73 -44.58
N THR A 353 -37.21 -17.79 -43.72
CA THR A 353 -35.78 -17.45 -43.80
C THR A 353 -35.44 -16.02 -44.21
N ALA A 354 -34.90 -15.29 -43.23
CA ALA A 354 -33.68 -14.48 -43.25
C ALA A 354 -33.80 -12.94 -43.12
N ALA A 355 -32.97 -12.43 -42.20
CA ALA A 355 -32.37 -11.09 -42.09
C ALA A 355 -33.27 -9.97 -41.50
N ASP A 356 -32.83 -9.08 -40.61
CA ASP A 356 -31.52 -8.87 -39.97
C ASP A 356 -31.67 -7.86 -38.81
N ALA A 357 -30.69 -7.90 -37.91
CA ALA A 357 -30.15 -6.79 -37.10
C ALA A 357 -31.07 -5.93 -36.21
N ALA A 358 -30.84 -5.98 -34.89
CA ALA A 358 -30.10 -4.92 -34.17
C ALA A 358 -30.13 -5.08 -32.63
N ASN A 359 -28.98 -4.78 -32.02
CA ASN A 359 -28.77 -4.35 -30.63
C ASN A 359 -29.01 -5.35 -29.46
N ARG A 360 -27.90 -5.97 -29.03
CA ARG A 360 -27.17 -5.49 -27.83
C ARG A 360 -25.79 -6.13 -27.73
N SER A 361 -24.77 -5.26 -27.76
CA SER A 361 -23.42 -5.55 -27.28
C SER A 361 -23.15 -4.70 -26.03
N VAL A 362 -22.05 -5.06 -25.36
CA VAL A 362 -21.27 -4.35 -24.32
C VAL A 362 -21.86 -4.35 -22.89
N ILE A 363 -21.18 -4.69 -21.78
CA ILE A 363 -19.76 -4.81 -21.33
C ILE A 363 -19.74 -5.86 -20.18
N GLY A 364 -18.75 -6.70 -19.85
CA GLY A 364 -17.36 -6.94 -20.26
C GLY A 364 -16.60 -7.75 -19.18
N ALA A 365 -15.45 -8.35 -19.57
CA ALA A 365 -14.27 -8.79 -18.76
C ALA A 365 -14.50 -9.81 -17.60
N ARG A 366 -13.65 -10.80 -17.27
CA ARG A 366 -12.20 -11.01 -17.46
C ARG A 366 -11.83 -12.46 -17.02
N ASP A 367 -10.75 -12.99 -17.61
CA ASP A 367 -9.77 -13.96 -17.09
C ASP A 367 -10.19 -15.32 -16.50
N SER A 368 -9.82 -16.41 -17.20
CA SER A 368 -8.63 -17.21 -16.84
C SER A 368 -8.58 -18.55 -17.59
N ALA A 369 -7.48 -18.76 -18.29
CA ALA A 369 -7.10 -19.99 -18.97
C ALA A 369 -6.52 -21.02 -17.99
N VAL A 370 -6.88 -22.30 -18.13
CA VAL A 370 -5.96 -23.43 -17.94
C VAL A 370 -6.33 -24.53 -18.92
N GLY A 371 -5.37 -24.90 -19.76
CA GLY A 371 -5.52 -25.91 -20.81
C GLY A 371 -5.59 -27.34 -20.26
N ALA A 372 -6.40 -28.15 -20.93
CA ALA A 372 -6.32 -29.59 -20.90
C ALA A 372 -5.45 -30.06 -22.07
N SER A 373 -4.51 -30.97 -21.80
CA SER A 373 -4.03 -31.92 -22.81
C SER A 373 -3.71 -33.25 -22.14
N ALA A 374 -4.29 -34.29 -22.72
CA ALA A 374 -4.34 -35.67 -22.25
C ALA A 374 -3.10 -36.47 -22.67
N GLY A 375 -2.82 -37.59 -21.99
CA GLY A 375 -1.86 -38.58 -22.50
C GLY A 375 -1.47 -39.74 -21.60
N PHE A 376 -2.39 -40.69 -21.41
CA PHE A 376 -2.18 -42.16 -21.55
C PHE A 376 -1.24 -42.99 -20.62
N ARG A 377 -1.81 -44.15 -20.20
CA ARG A 377 -1.25 -45.48 -19.81
C ARG A 377 -0.83 -45.80 -18.36
N THR A 378 -1.57 -46.75 -17.79
CA THR A 378 -1.27 -47.72 -16.69
C THR A 378 -0.35 -48.86 -17.22
N PRO A 379 0.10 -49.91 -16.45
CA PRO A 379 -0.36 -50.40 -15.13
C PRO A 379 0.70 -50.94 -14.11
N ASP A 380 0.19 -51.28 -12.92
CA ASP A 380 0.60 -52.31 -11.91
C ASP A 380 2.06 -52.70 -11.66
N LEU A 381 2.48 -52.69 -10.38
CA LEU A 381 2.82 -53.90 -9.58
C LEU A 381 3.43 -53.57 -8.19
N HIS A 382 2.78 -54.10 -7.16
CA HIS A 382 3.32 -54.90 -6.04
C HIS A 382 4.60 -54.52 -5.23
N VAL A 383 4.37 -54.49 -3.90
CA VAL A 383 5.02 -55.34 -2.86
C VAL A 383 6.19 -54.79 -2.02
N SER A 384 5.95 -54.83 -0.69
CA SER A 384 6.87 -54.98 0.47
C SER A 384 7.90 -53.87 0.73
N GLY A 385 8.29 -53.54 1.96
CA GLY A 385 8.04 -54.08 3.29
C GLY A 385 8.61 -53.08 4.32
N GLY A 386 8.16 -53.17 5.57
CA GLY A 386 8.46 -52.22 6.66
C GLY A 386 9.88 -52.32 7.26
N PRO A 387 10.02 -52.34 8.59
CA PRO A 387 9.95 -51.15 9.46
C PRO A 387 11.09 -51.10 10.50
N THR A 388 11.36 -49.95 11.12
CA THR A 388 11.93 -49.81 12.49
C THR A 388 11.70 -48.37 12.96
N SER A 389 10.78 -48.06 13.88
CA SER A 389 10.76 -48.28 15.34
C SER A 389 11.61 -47.28 16.15
N GLY A 390 10.96 -46.61 17.12
CA GLY A 390 11.58 -45.80 18.18
C GLY A 390 10.77 -44.52 18.45
N ALA A 391 9.53 -44.56 18.96
CA ALA A 391 9.12 -44.85 20.34
C ALA A 391 9.67 -43.86 21.39
N MET A 392 8.82 -42.91 21.82
CA MET A 392 8.48 -42.52 23.21
C MET A 392 7.25 -41.58 23.12
N ALA A 393 6.03 -42.06 23.38
CA ALA A 393 5.34 -42.11 24.69
C ALA A 393 4.97 -40.69 25.21
N ALA A 394 3.70 -40.27 25.06
CA ALA A 394 2.55 -40.45 25.98
C ALA A 394 2.38 -39.18 26.84
N ALA A 395 1.20 -38.61 27.13
CA ALA A 395 -0.19 -39.09 27.23
C ALA A 395 -1.14 -37.87 27.02
N SER A 396 -2.27 -37.99 26.30
CA SER A 396 -3.65 -38.22 26.82
C SER A 396 -4.09 -37.18 27.89
N SER A 397 -5.26 -36.53 27.87
CA SER A 397 -6.57 -36.95 27.38
C SER A 397 -7.64 -35.85 27.59
N LEU A 398 -8.64 -35.84 26.70
CA LEU A 398 -10.10 -35.69 26.94
C LEU A 398 -10.72 -34.33 27.32
N LEU A 399 -11.43 -33.78 26.32
CA LEU A 399 -12.73 -33.09 26.37
C LEU A 399 -13.79 -33.88 27.20
N PRO A 400 -14.88 -33.29 27.76
CA PRO A 400 -15.93 -32.63 26.95
C PRO A 400 -16.78 -31.49 27.56
N ASN A 401 -17.44 -30.77 26.64
CA ASN A 401 -18.72 -30.04 26.71
C ASN A 401 -19.50 -29.97 28.03
N LYS A 402 -19.97 -28.76 28.39
CA LYS A 402 -21.40 -28.43 28.66
C LYS A 402 -21.61 -26.94 29.00
N ARG A 403 -22.55 -26.29 28.29
CA ARG A 403 -23.30 -25.09 28.76
C ARG A 403 -24.37 -25.52 29.79
N PRO A 404 -24.92 -24.61 30.63
CA PRO A 404 -26.19 -23.95 30.28
C PRO A 404 -26.43 -22.52 30.85
N ARG A 405 -27.43 -21.85 30.24
CA ARG A 405 -28.45 -20.84 30.69
C ARG A 405 -28.15 -19.88 31.86
N LEU A 406 -28.27 -18.55 31.68
CA LEU A 406 -29.49 -17.70 31.70
C LEU A 406 -30.20 -17.71 33.07
N ASP A 407 -30.07 -16.62 33.84
CA ASP A 407 -31.20 -16.03 34.58
C ASP A 407 -30.92 -14.58 35.00
N THR A 408 -32.03 -13.85 34.97
CA THR A 408 -32.29 -12.43 35.21
C THR A 408 -32.31 -12.05 36.69
N ALA A 409 -31.85 -10.84 37.05
CA ALA A 409 -32.47 -10.03 38.12
C ALA A 409 -31.89 -8.59 38.15
N ASN A 410 -32.69 -7.64 37.69
CA ASN A 410 -32.85 -6.31 38.30
C ASN A 410 -33.90 -6.46 39.43
N PRO A 411 -34.15 -5.54 40.39
CA PRO A 411 -34.31 -4.11 40.09
C PRO A 411 -34.00 -3.08 41.23
N SER A 412 -34.13 -1.80 40.83
CA SER A 412 -34.72 -0.67 41.56
C SER A 412 -34.07 -0.13 42.84
N SER A 413 -33.80 1.19 42.88
CA SER A 413 -34.82 2.16 43.31
C SER A 413 -34.35 3.63 43.34
N SER A 414 -35.28 4.49 42.90
CA SER A 414 -35.61 5.89 43.31
C SER A 414 -34.54 7.01 43.19
N SER A 415 -34.71 8.09 42.40
CA SER A 415 -35.77 9.14 42.37
C SER A 415 -35.80 9.95 43.68
N HIS A 416 -35.77 11.28 43.78
CA HIS A 416 -36.41 12.34 43.01
C HIS A 416 -35.89 13.73 43.48
N HIS A 417 -36.23 14.75 42.68
CA HIS A 417 -36.59 16.14 43.03
C HIS A 417 -35.64 17.29 42.66
N ALA A 418 -36.33 18.26 42.06
CA ALA A 418 -35.91 19.45 41.34
C ALA A 418 -36.06 20.73 42.19
N LEU A 419 -35.65 21.83 41.54
CA LEU A 419 -36.05 23.24 41.71
C LEU A 419 -35.11 24.18 42.49
N ALA A 420 -34.44 25.01 41.68
CA ALA A 420 -34.53 26.48 41.64
C ALA A 420 -34.08 27.35 42.84
N SER A 421 -33.04 28.14 42.51
CA SER A 421 -32.92 29.58 42.73
C SER A 421 -32.38 30.16 44.06
N ALA A 422 -31.27 30.89 43.85
CA ALA A 422 -30.94 32.22 44.40
C ALA A 422 -30.12 32.35 45.70
N SER A 423 -28.86 32.78 45.48
CA SER A 423 -28.23 33.99 46.04
C SER A 423 -27.18 33.86 47.16
N MET A 424 -26.11 34.63 46.93
CA MET A 424 -25.14 35.27 47.84
C MET A 424 -23.85 34.55 48.28
N LEU A 425 -22.76 35.21 47.86
CA LEU A 425 -21.50 35.52 48.56
C LEU A 425 -20.27 34.61 48.38
N ALA A 426 -19.37 35.16 47.55
CA ALA A 426 -18.01 35.58 47.91
C ALA A 426 -16.82 34.74 47.40
N SER A 427 -16.04 35.45 46.56
CA SER A 427 -14.58 35.60 46.62
C SER A 427 -13.67 34.82 45.67
N ARG A 428 -13.04 35.65 44.82
CA ARG A 428 -11.64 35.64 44.35
C ARG A 428 -11.30 34.79 43.11
N ARG A 429 -11.26 35.47 41.96
CA ARG A 429 -10.16 35.33 41.00
C ARG A 429 -9.95 36.61 40.20
N SER A 430 -8.75 37.16 40.30
CA SER A 430 -8.24 38.30 39.54
C SER A 430 -7.32 37.78 38.43
N GLN A 431 -7.57 38.13 37.17
CA GLN A 431 -6.74 39.01 36.34
C GLN A 431 -7.07 38.83 34.84
N LEU A 432 -7.66 39.90 34.31
CA LEU A 432 -7.74 40.31 32.91
C LEU A 432 -6.32 40.69 32.43
N GLY A 433 -5.96 40.69 31.16
CA GLY A 433 -6.78 40.85 29.96
C GLY A 433 -6.20 42.00 29.12
N ILE A 434 -5.94 41.68 27.87
CA ILE A 434 -5.31 42.43 26.78
C ILE A 434 -6.14 43.66 26.34
N ARG A 435 -5.43 44.74 25.95
CA ARG A 435 -5.68 45.71 24.83
C ARG A 435 -4.75 46.92 25.08
N GLY A 436 -4.04 47.53 24.14
CA GLY A 436 -4.23 47.69 22.71
C GLY A 436 -4.39 49.18 22.38
N VAL A 437 -3.61 49.65 21.38
CA VAL A 437 -3.91 50.73 20.41
C VAL A 437 -3.30 52.14 20.63
N SER A 438 -2.53 52.54 19.60
CA SER A 438 -2.42 53.83 18.88
C SER A 438 -1.41 54.95 19.24
N SER A 439 -0.66 55.28 18.18
CA SER A 439 -0.42 56.61 17.57
C SER A 439 0.58 57.61 18.19
N GLY A 440 1.44 58.16 17.31
CA GLY A 440 2.06 59.48 17.50
C GLY A 440 3.36 59.71 16.74
N SER A 441 3.28 60.28 15.54
CA SER A 441 4.39 60.85 14.75
C SER A 441 5.04 62.07 15.42
N ASN A 442 6.35 62.30 15.25
CA ASN A 442 6.92 63.51 14.62
C ASN A 442 8.46 63.62 14.68
N MET A 443 9.01 63.94 13.50
CA MET A 443 10.17 64.77 13.11
C MET A 443 10.96 65.52 14.20
N LEU A 444 12.30 65.50 14.08
CA LEU A 444 13.25 66.64 14.05
C LEU A 444 14.71 66.11 13.93
N GLY A 445 15.46 66.54 12.89
CA GLY A 445 16.94 66.46 12.86
C GLY A 445 17.56 67.75 13.44
N PRO A 446 18.79 68.20 13.05
CA PRO A 446 19.98 67.55 12.49
C PRO A 446 21.29 68.04 13.21
N ASN A 447 22.46 67.96 12.53
CA ASN A 447 23.80 68.51 12.83
C ASN A 447 24.78 67.56 13.54
N ASP A 448 26.08 67.52 13.25
CA ASP A 448 26.93 68.15 12.25
C ASP A 448 28.31 67.46 12.30
N SER A 449 29.03 67.44 11.16
CA SER A 449 30.48 67.72 11.03
C SER A 449 31.52 66.86 11.83
N ALA A 450 32.71 66.52 11.38
CA ALA A 450 33.44 66.66 10.13
C ALA A 450 34.75 65.82 10.23
N SER A 451 35.14 65.23 9.11
CA SER A 451 36.51 64.92 8.63
C SER A 451 37.73 65.20 9.52
N VAL A 452 38.62 64.21 9.69
CA VAL A 452 40.09 64.42 9.60
C VAL A 452 40.75 63.28 8.81
N VAL A 453 41.55 63.72 7.83
CA VAL A 453 42.42 62.99 6.91
C VAL A 453 43.67 62.52 7.63
N GLY A 454 44.14 61.29 7.35
CA GLY A 454 45.41 60.78 7.88
C GLY A 454 45.92 59.57 7.11
N ARG A 455 46.60 59.84 6.00
CA ARG A 455 47.30 58.91 5.11
C ARG A 455 48.64 58.51 5.73
N SER A 456 49.03 57.23 5.67
CA SER A 456 50.29 56.74 5.05
C SER A 456 50.80 55.41 5.62
N GLU A 457 51.05 54.51 4.67
CA GLU A 457 52.20 53.60 4.55
C GLU A 457 52.25 52.21 5.22
N SER A 458 52.63 51.30 4.33
CA SER A 458 52.80 49.86 4.36
C SER A 458 53.98 49.39 5.21
N VAL A 459 53.81 48.29 5.95
CA VAL A 459 54.86 47.27 6.13
C VAL A 459 54.22 45.86 6.22
N ILE A 460 54.92 44.95 5.57
CA ILE A 460 54.77 43.50 5.41
C ILE A 460 54.63 42.75 6.75
N GLY A 461 53.75 41.74 6.82
CA GLY A 461 53.77 40.75 7.91
C GLY A 461 52.61 39.77 7.87
N GLY A 462 52.88 38.48 7.66
CA GLY A 462 51.89 37.43 7.41
C GLY A 462 50.91 37.20 8.56
N GLY A 463 49.63 37.07 8.21
CA GLY A 463 48.57 36.63 9.11
C GLY A 463 48.73 35.15 9.49
N GLY A 464 49.37 34.90 10.62
CA GLY A 464 49.29 33.63 11.34
C GLY A 464 47.99 33.58 12.13
N ALA A 465 46.99 32.87 11.60
CA ALA A 465 45.78 32.53 12.34
C ALA A 465 46.14 31.55 13.47
N ALA A 466 46.23 32.05 14.71
CA ALA A 466 46.32 31.23 15.90
C ALA A 466 45.00 30.49 16.11
N ARG A 467 45.00 29.21 15.77
CA ARG A 467 43.93 28.24 16.03
C ARG A 467 43.65 28.18 17.53
N MET A 468 42.41 28.50 17.90
CA MET A 468 41.86 28.21 19.23
C MET A 468 41.93 26.70 19.49
N SER A 469 42.73 26.32 20.47
CA SER A 469 42.80 24.96 20.99
C SER A 469 41.62 24.73 21.94
N ARG A 470 40.67 23.90 21.50
CA ARG A 470 39.56 23.41 22.35
C ARG A 470 40.07 22.45 23.43
N PRO A 471 39.40 22.35 24.59
CA PRO A 471 39.80 21.47 25.68
C PRO A 471 39.59 20.01 25.29
N SER A 472 40.63 19.19 25.50
CA SER A 472 40.65 17.75 25.25
C SER A 472 40.10 17.01 26.47
N SER A 473 38.94 16.39 26.34
CA SER A 473 38.52 15.32 27.25
C SER A 473 39.48 14.15 27.10
N ASN A 474 40.21 13.82 28.17
CA ASN A 474 41.22 12.76 28.24
C ASN A 474 40.59 11.34 28.27
N GLY A 475 39.72 11.03 27.31
CA GLY A 475 39.64 9.67 26.81
C GLY A 475 40.82 9.49 25.87
N LEU A 476 41.84 8.70 26.25
CA LEU A 476 42.99 8.37 25.41
C LEU A 476 42.49 8.03 24.01
N ARG A 477 42.62 8.97 23.06
CA ARG A 477 42.19 8.76 21.68
C ARG A 477 42.98 7.55 21.18
N LYS A 478 42.27 6.44 20.95
CA LYS A 478 42.88 5.22 20.41
C LYS A 478 43.63 5.62 19.14
N SER A 479 44.95 5.41 19.14
CA SER A 479 45.84 5.88 18.07
C SER A 479 45.53 5.22 16.73
N THR A 480 44.95 4.02 16.78
CA THR A 480 44.56 3.22 15.62
C THR A 480 43.08 2.89 15.70
N VAL A 481 42.31 3.43 14.76
CA VAL A 481 40.90 3.10 14.54
C VAL A 481 40.77 2.39 13.20
N VAL A 482 40.21 1.18 13.21
CA VAL A 482 40.10 0.29 12.05
C VAL A 482 38.64 0.11 11.64
N THR A 483 38.38 0.06 10.35
CA THR A 483 37.11 -0.43 9.81
C THR A 483 37.38 -1.50 8.74
N PHE A 484 36.34 -2.27 8.42
CA PHE A 484 36.43 -3.37 7.45
C PHE A 484 35.55 -3.08 6.26
N SER A 485 36.02 -3.41 5.05
CA SER A 485 35.22 -3.25 3.84
C SER A 485 35.46 -4.37 2.82
N GLY A 486 34.42 -4.76 2.09
CA GLY A 486 34.52 -5.76 1.01
C GLY A 486 34.55 -7.22 1.47
N PHE A 487 34.35 -7.50 2.75
CA PHE A 487 34.24 -8.87 3.27
C PHE A 487 32.95 -9.52 2.77
N ARG A 488 33.07 -10.72 2.17
CA ARG A 488 31.98 -11.47 1.53
C ARG A 488 32.23 -12.95 1.68
N GLU A 489 31.17 -13.75 1.80
CA GLU A 489 31.27 -15.21 1.89
C GLU A 489 31.95 -15.83 0.67
N SER A 490 31.82 -15.21 -0.50
CA SER A 490 32.43 -15.67 -1.75
C SER A 490 33.95 -15.52 -1.82
N LEU A 491 34.58 -14.77 -0.89
CA LEU A 491 36.02 -14.56 -0.85
C LEU A 491 36.61 -15.40 0.29
N ALA A 492 37.29 -16.50 -0.04
CA ALA A 492 37.85 -17.44 0.93
C ALA A 492 38.72 -16.77 2.00
N GLU A 493 39.50 -15.76 1.62
CA GLU A 493 40.41 -15.03 2.52
C GLU A 493 39.76 -13.87 3.27
N TYR A 494 38.53 -13.45 2.92
CA TYR A 494 37.86 -12.29 3.52
C TYR A 494 36.39 -12.59 3.88
N GLN A 495 36.20 -13.69 4.60
CA GLN A 495 34.89 -14.10 5.08
C GLN A 495 34.44 -13.29 6.31
N PRO A 496 33.12 -13.12 6.54
CA PRO A 496 32.60 -12.44 7.73
C PRO A 496 33.11 -13.03 9.05
N VAL A 497 33.33 -14.35 9.11
CA VAL A 497 33.90 -15.02 10.30
C VAL A 497 35.30 -14.52 10.62
N LEU A 498 36.16 -14.37 9.59
CA LEU A 498 37.49 -13.81 9.78
C LEU A 498 37.43 -12.35 10.25
N LYS A 499 36.50 -11.55 9.72
CA LYS A 499 36.28 -10.17 10.18
C LYS A 499 36.02 -10.14 11.70
N GLU A 500 35.13 -10.98 12.21
CA GLU A 500 34.82 -11.04 13.65
C GLU A 500 36.05 -11.44 14.49
N GLN A 501 36.89 -12.34 13.99
CA GLN A 501 38.14 -12.69 14.64
C GLN A 501 39.11 -11.50 14.67
N LEU A 502 39.27 -10.80 13.55
CA LEU A 502 40.14 -9.62 13.45
C LEU A 502 39.67 -8.47 14.35
N VAL A 503 38.35 -8.28 14.51
CA VAL A 503 37.79 -7.29 15.44
C VAL A 503 38.31 -7.52 16.86
N LYS A 504 38.20 -8.75 17.37
CA LYS A 504 38.65 -9.10 18.73
C LYS A 504 40.14 -8.81 18.91
N VAL A 505 40.96 -9.22 17.94
CA VAL A 505 42.40 -9.00 17.98
C VAL A 505 42.76 -7.50 17.98
N ILE A 506 42.05 -6.68 17.20
CA ILE A 506 42.28 -5.23 17.17
C ILE A 506 41.89 -4.59 18.50
N GLU A 507 40.82 -5.04 19.13
CA GLU A 507 40.38 -4.54 20.45
C GLU A 507 41.36 -4.94 21.56
N GLU A 508 41.87 -6.17 21.54
CA GLU A 508 42.92 -6.66 22.46
C GLU A 508 44.22 -5.85 22.33
N LEU A 509 44.54 -5.38 21.12
CA LEU A 509 45.66 -4.46 20.84
C LEU A 509 45.40 -3.01 21.30
N GLY A 510 44.26 -2.72 21.93
CA GLY A 510 43.85 -1.37 22.32
C GLY A 510 43.35 -0.50 21.17
N GLY A 511 43.10 -1.09 20.00
CA GLY A 511 42.56 -0.42 18.82
C GLY A 511 41.07 -0.09 18.95
N GLY A 512 40.63 0.89 18.17
CA GLY A 512 39.20 1.19 17.98
C GLY A 512 38.69 0.45 16.75
N VAL A 513 37.47 -0.08 16.81
CA VAL A 513 36.84 -0.70 15.64
C VAL A 513 35.52 0.01 15.35
N VAL A 514 35.33 0.44 14.09
CA VAL A 514 34.07 1.02 13.62
C VAL A 514 33.33 -0.03 12.78
N LEU A 515 32.27 -0.60 13.37
CA LEU A 515 31.36 -1.56 12.74
C LEU A 515 30.02 -0.90 12.40
N GLY A 516 29.33 -1.40 11.37
CA GLY A 516 27.87 -1.22 11.25
C GLY A 516 27.34 -0.02 10.46
N ASN A 517 28.16 0.97 10.09
CA ASN A 517 27.66 2.12 9.32
C ASN A 517 28.02 2.00 7.83
N ASP A 518 27.07 2.30 6.94
CA ASP A 518 27.35 2.47 5.50
C ASP A 518 28.20 3.72 5.23
N GLU A 519 28.15 4.68 6.17
CA GLU A 519 28.94 5.91 6.13
C GLU A 519 30.39 5.68 6.61
N PHE A 520 31.33 6.42 6.01
CA PHE A 520 32.74 6.36 6.37
C PHE A 520 33.05 7.40 7.46
N ASP A 521 33.50 6.91 8.62
CA ASP A 521 33.92 7.76 9.74
C ASP A 521 35.35 8.30 9.51
N VAL A 522 35.50 9.63 9.57
CA VAL A 522 36.77 10.34 9.37
C VAL A 522 37.80 10.01 10.46
N ALA A 523 37.35 9.54 11.64
CA ALA A 523 38.24 9.06 12.71
C ALA A 523 38.97 7.77 12.34
N VAL A 524 38.47 7.01 11.37
CA VAL A 524 39.13 5.78 10.88
C VAL A 524 40.53 6.12 10.35
N THR A 525 41.49 5.32 10.77
CA THR A 525 42.90 5.42 10.39
C THR A 525 43.30 4.35 9.35
N HIS A 526 42.69 3.17 9.44
CA HIS A 526 42.97 2.02 8.58
C HIS A 526 41.67 1.36 8.12
N VAL A 527 41.61 0.97 6.85
CA VAL A 527 40.56 0.15 6.27
C VAL A 527 41.15 -1.17 5.83
N VAL A 528 40.77 -2.26 6.49
CA VAL A 528 41.16 -3.61 6.07
C VAL A 528 40.19 -4.06 4.98
N THR A 529 40.72 -4.44 3.82
CA THR A 529 39.88 -4.74 2.64
C THR A 529 40.58 -5.70 1.67
N PRO A 530 39.84 -6.53 0.91
CA PRO A 530 40.43 -7.33 -0.16
C PRO A 530 41.15 -6.47 -1.21
N VAL A 531 42.17 -7.05 -1.84
CA VAL A 531 42.83 -6.43 -3.00
C VAL A 531 41.79 -6.10 -4.07
N ASN A 532 41.91 -4.93 -4.71
CA ASN A 532 41.00 -4.41 -5.74
C ASN A 532 39.56 -4.11 -5.28
N SER A 533 39.27 -4.18 -3.98
CA SER A 533 37.96 -3.80 -3.43
C SER A 533 37.71 -2.29 -3.58
N ARG A 534 36.74 -1.94 -4.43
CA ARG A 534 36.32 -0.55 -4.73
C ARG A 534 34.95 -0.23 -4.14
N THR A 535 34.81 -0.44 -2.84
CA THR A 535 33.61 -0.06 -2.10
C THR A 535 33.62 1.44 -1.80
N PHE A 536 32.48 1.99 -1.40
CA PHE A 536 32.41 3.39 -0.98
C PHE A 536 33.42 3.71 0.14
N LYS A 537 33.57 2.83 1.14
CA LYS A 537 34.51 3.02 2.25
C LYS A 537 35.97 3.03 1.79
N THR A 538 36.37 2.18 0.84
CA THR A 538 37.76 2.18 0.36
C THR A 538 38.07 3.44 -0.43
N LEU A 539 37.10 3.94 -1.22
CA LEU A 539 37.23 5.21 -1.94
C LEU A 539 37.28 6.41 -1.00
N ALA A 540 36.41 6.47 0.00
CA ALA A 540 36.38 7.55 1.00
C ALA A 540 37.69 7.58 1.81
N ALA A 541 38.18 6.40 2.23
CA ALA A 541 39.46 6.26 2.91
C ALA A 541 40.65 6.72 2.05
N ALA A 542 40.67 6.38 0.76
CA ALA A 542 41.71 6.84 -0.17
C ALA A 542 41.73 8.38 -0.27
N LEU A 543 40.57 9.02 -0.42
CA LEU A 543 40.45 10.48 -0.47
C LEU A 543 40.83 11.17 0.85
N CYS A 544 40.57 10.51 1.99
CA CYS A 544 40.95 10.99 3.31
C CYS A 544 42.39 10.65 3.70
N HIS A 545 43.19 10.12 2.76
CA HIS A 545 44.56 9.69 2.99
C HIS A 545 44.65 8.73 4.18
N LYS A 546 43.81 7.71 4.22
CA LYS A 546 43.86 6.64 5.24
C LYS A 546 44.56 5.41 4.65
N TRP A 547 45.01 4.52 5.53
CA TRP A 547 45.63 3.28 5.12
C TRP A 547 44.59 2.32 4.55
N LEU A 548 44.78 1.84 3.33
CA LEU A 548 44.08 0.66 2.81
C LEU A 548 44.99 -0.54 3.03
N VAL A 549 44.66 -1.36 4.03
CA VAL A 549 45.40 -2.56 4.38
C VAL A 549 44.79 -3.71 3.60
N PHE A 550 45.56 -4.27 2.68
CA PHE A 550 45.12 -5.38 1.87
C PHE A 550 45.39 -6.70 2.57
N ASP A 551 46.58 -6.90 3.12
CA ASP A 551 46.92 -8.16 3.80
C ASP A 551 46.47 -8.16 5.27
N VAL A 552 45.60 -9.12 5.63
CA VAL A 552 45.08 -9.33 7.00
C VAL A 552 46.18 -9.71 7.99
N ASN A 553 47.32 -10.20 7.51
CA ASN A 553 48.48 -10.51 8.35
C ASN A 553 48.99 -9.30 9.12
N TRP A 554 48.72 -8.07 8.68
CA TRP A 554 49.01 -6.87 9.45
C TRP A 554 48.46 -6.93 10.88
N VAL A 555 47.23 -7.42 11.04
CA VAL A 555 46.57 -7.53 12.35
C VAL A 555 47.18 -8.68 13.15
N HIS A 556 47.40 -9.84 12.52
CA HIS A 556 47.98 -11.00 13.19
C HIS A 556 49.44 -10.76 13.64
N GLU A 557 50.26 -10.10 12.83
CA GLU A 557 51.61 -9.75 13.20
C GLU A 557 51.65 -8.62 14.24
N SER A 558 50.73 -7.66 14.16
CA SER A 558 50.54 -6.68 15.25
C SER A 558 50.23 -7.38 16.58
N ALA A 559 49.37 -8.40 16.56
CA ALA A 559 49.01 -9.20 17.73
C ALA A 559 50.23 -9.93 18.32
N LYS A 560 51.06 -10.55 17.46
CA LYS A 560 52.31 -11.21 17.88
C LYS A 560 53.29 -10.26 18.57
N VAL A 561 53.35 -9.01 18.11
CA VAL A 561 54.24 -7.98 18.68
C VAL A 561 53.62 -7.28 19.89
N GLY A 562 52.31 -7.41 20.10
CA GLY A 562 51.57 -6.74 21.18
C GLY A 562 51.31 -5.25 20.95
N LYS A 563 51.49 -4.77 19.71
CA LYS A 563 51.18 -3.39 19.29
C LYS A 563 50.99 -3.30 17.78
N PHE A 564 50.28 -2.29 17.30
CA PHE A 564 50.14 -2.04 15.86
C PHE A 564 51.50 -1.79 15.20
N ILE A 565 51.86 -2.64 14.24
CA ILE A 565 53.06 -2.47 13.41
C ILE A 565 52.77 -1.55 12.23
N GLU A 566 53.82 -1.08 11.54
CA GLU A 566 53.65 -0.21 10.37
C GLU A 566 52.90 -0.90 9.22
N ALA A 567 51.90 -0.21 8.67
CA ALA A 567 51.04 -0.74 7.61
C ALA A 567 51.70 -0.75 6.20
N ASN A 568 52.87 -0.12 6.03
CA ASN A 568 53.58 0.04 4.76
C ASN A 568 53.80 -1.28 3.98
N LYS A 569 53.96 -2.40 4.70
CA LYS A 569 54.20 -3.73 4.10
C LYS A 569 52.93 -4.44 3.65
N TYR A 570 51.79 -4.09 4.24
CA TYR A 570 50.52 -4.82 4.09
C TYR A 570 49.46 -4.02 3.31
N GLY A 571 49.74 -2.75 3.03
CA GLY A 571 48.77 -1.84 2.47
C GLY A 571 49.39 -0.65 1.77
N VAL A 572 48.52 0.24 1.31
CA VAL A 572 48.90 1.47 0.61
C VAL A 572 48.12 2.66 1.17
N ARG A 573 48.72 3.84 1.07
CA ARG A 573 48.08 5.11 1.39
C ARG A 573 48.09 6.01 0.15
N TYR A 574 46.90 6.41 -0.28
CA TYR A 574 46.77 7.32 -1.43
C TYR A 574 46.87 8.76 -0.96
N PHE A 575 47.76 9.53 -1.58
CA PHE A 575 47.94 10.96 -1.31
C PHE A 575 47.33 11.86 -2.40
N ALA A 576 46.84 11.27 -3.49
CA ALA A 576 46.15 12.02 -4.54
C ALA A 576 44.83 12.59 -4.01
N ALA A 577 44.62 13.89 -4.20
CA ALA A 577 43.39 14.59 -3.84
C ALA A 577 42.70 15.11 -5.13
N PRO A 578 42.14 14.22 -5.97
CA PRO A 578 41.73 14.56 -7.32
C PRO A 578 40.63 15.61 -7.42
N PHE A 579 39.81 15.76 -6.36
CA PHE A 579 38.66 16.66 -6.30
C PHE A 579 38.91 17.94 -5.50
N LYS A 580 40.04 18.06 -4.80
CA LYS A 580 40.30 19.22 -3.93
C LYS A 580 40.29 20.50 -4.77
N SER A 581 39.42 21.43 -4.40
CA SER A 581 39.23 22.71 -5.11
C SER A 581 38.77 22.59 -6.56
N LYS A 582 38.17 21.44 -6.94
CA LYS A 582 37.57 21.26 -8.26
C LYS A 582 36.06 21.11 -8.16
N SER A 583 35.36 21.58 -9.19
CA SER A 583 33.92 21.42 -9.33
C SER A 583 33.60 20.25 -10.26
N VAL A 584 32.65 19.41 -9.84
CA VAL A 584 32.18 18.24 -10.61
C VAL A 584 30.71 18.41 -10.95
N CYS A 585 30.34 18.25 -12.22
CA CYS A 585 28.95 18.22 -12.65
C CYS A 585 28.47 16.78 -12.83
N VAL A 586 27.31 16.45 -12.25
CA VAL A 586 26.63 15.16 -12.49
C VAL A 586 25.50 15.41 -13.50
N THR A 587 25.70 14.93 -14.72
CA THR A 587 24.78 15.14 -15.85
C THR A 587 23.40 14.55 -15.63
N ALA A 588 22.40 15.09 -16.33
CA ALA A 588 21.03 14.53 -16.34
C ALA A 588 21.02 13.09 -16.85
N ALA A 589 21.78 12.78 -17.91
CA ALA A 589 21.91 11.42 -18.44
C ALA A 589 22.43 10.43 -17.38
N PHE A 590 23.43 10.83 -16.58
CA PHE A 590 23.92 10.00 -15.48
C PHE A 590 22.89 9.79 -14.38
N ARG A 591 22.09 10.82 -14.07
CA ARG A 591 21.02 10.73 -13.08
C ARG A 591 19.90 9.81 -13.55
N GLU A 592 19.49 9.96 -14.81
CA GLU A 592 18.47 9.12 -15.44
C GLU A 592 18.93 7.66 -15.55
N GLU A 593 20.16 7.36 -15.94
CA GLU A 593 20.60 5.96 -16.04
C GLU A 593 20.71 5.28 -14.65
N ASN A 594 21.00 6.05 -13.60
CA ASN A 594 21.19 5.52 -12.24
C ASN A 594 20.00 5.78 -11.31
N HIS A 595 18.83 6.15 -11.82
CA HIS A 595 17.63 6.35 -10.98
C HIS A 595 17.22 5.07 -10.21
N LEU A 596 17.45 3.90 -10.79
CA LEU A 596 17.23 2.59 -10.14
C LEU A 596 18.34 2.20 -9.15
N ARG A 597 19.43 2.97 -9.09
CA ARG A 597 20.60 2.74 -8.25
C ARG A 597 21.03 4.05 -7.57
N PRO A 598 20.16 4.63 -6.71
CA PRO A 598 20.36 5.97 -6.14
C PRO A 598 21.71 6.12 -5.41
N PHE A 599 22.19 5.02 -4.81
CA PHE A 599 23.47 4.95 -4.12
C PHE A 599 24.66 5.41 -4.97
N ARG A 600 24.65 5.27 -6.31
CA ARG A 600 25.79 5.74 -7.13
C ARG A 600 25.89 7.26 -7.16
N ILE A 601 24.76 7.94 -7.28
CA ILE A 601 24.70 9.40 -7.33
C ILE A 601 25.04 9.97 -5.96
N GLU A 602 24.44 9.43 -4.90
CA GLU A 602 24.72 9.83 -3.52
C GLU A 602 26.19 9.60 -3.15
N ASN A 603 26.75 8.45 -3.54
CA ASN A 603 28.16 8.16 -3.31
C ASN A 603 29.08 9.10 -4.09
N ALA A 604 28.74 9.44 -5.35
CA ALA A 604 29.52 10.41 -6.12
C ALA A 604 29.58 11.76 -5.42
N ILE A 605 28.42 12.26 -4.96
CA ILE A 605 28.30 13.55 -4.25
C ILE A 605 29.12 13.52 -2.96
N ARG A 606 28.95 12.49 -2.12
CA ARG A 606 29.71 12.36 -0.86
C ARG A 606 31.22 12.23 -1.08
N LEU A 607 31.64 11.45 -2.09
CA LEU A 607 33.06 11.32 -2.43
C LEU A 607 33.65 12.66 -2.88
N VAL A 608 32.92 13.47 -3.65
CA VAL A 608 33.40 14.79 -4.10
C VAL A 608 33.39 15.81 -2.96
N GLU A 609 32.24 16.04 -2.33
CA GLU A 609 32.05 17.14 -1.38
C GLU A 609 32.62 16.82 -0.01
N THR A 610 32.22 15.70 0.58
CA THR A 610 32.54 15.35 1.97
C THR A 610 34.00 14.91 2.12
N TYR A 611 34.45 13.97 1.29
CA TYR A 611 35.77 13.36 1.45
C TYR A 611 36.83 13.96 0.52
N GLY A 612 36.44 14.35 -0.69
CA GLY A 612 37.32 14.89 -1.73
C GLY A 612 37.57 16.40 -1.62
N LYS A 613 36.78 17.13 -0.82
CA LYS A 613 36.85 18.59 -0.67
C LYS A 613 36.70 19.34 -2.01
N GLY A 614 35.88 18.80 -2.91
CA GLY A 614 35.42 19.46 -4.12
C GLY A 614 34.03 20.06 -3.94
N SER A 615 33.41 20.49 -5.03
CA SER A 615 32.03 20.98 -5.05
C SER A 615 31.23 20.34 -6.18
N ILE A 616 29.93 20.11 -5.98
CA ILE A 616 29.04 19.70 -7.07
C ILE A 616 28.39 20.93 -7.69
N THR A 617 28.39 21.01 -9.03
CA THR A 617 27.76 22.11 -9.78
C THR A 617 26.75 21.57 -10.78
N ALA A 618 25.60 22.24 -10.93
CA ALA A 618 24.56 21.84 -11.88
C ALA A 618 24.91 22.20 -13.33
N ASP A 619 25.71 23.23 -13.51
CA ASP A 619 26.12 23.78 -14.81
C ASP A 619 27.37 23.05 -15.35
N PRO A 620 27.26 22.28 -16.45
CA PRO A 620 28.39 21.56 -17.03
C PRO A 620 29.45 22.49 -17.65
N GLU A 621 29.11 23.73 -17.98
CA GLU A 621 30.05 24.69 -18.58
C GLU A 621 30.97 25.37 -17.56
N LYS A 622 30.58 25.32 -16.27
CA LYS A 622 31.31 25.92 -15.15
C LYS A 622 32.07 24.92 -14.29
N CYS A 623 32.01 23.64 -14.65
CA CYS A 623 32.68 22.59 -13.89
C CYS A 623 34.07 22.25 -14.45
N ASP A 624 34.95 21.68 -13.64
CA ASP A 624 36.23 21.14 -14.11
C ASP A 624 36.08 19.75 -14.71
N MET A 625 35.08 19.00 -14.23
CA MET A 625 34.89 17.58 -14.52
C MET A 625 33.41 17.25 -14.66
N VAL A 626 33.07 16.43 -15.66
CA VAL A 626 31.68 16.03 -15.92
C VAL A 626 31.56 14.53 -15.74
N LEU A 627 30.76 14.12 -14.75
CA LEU A 627 30.36 12.73 -14.55
C LEU A 627 29.16 12.41 -15.45
N THR A 628 29.38 11.52 -16.40
CA THR A 628 28.42 11.16 -17.44
C THR A 628 28.40 9.65 -17.68
N THR A 629 27.48 9.17 -18.51
CA THR A 629 27.33 7.78 -18.91
C THR A 629 27.94 7.54 -20.29
N THR A 630 28.01 6.29 -20.71
CA THR A 630 28.42 5.94 -22.08
C THR A 630 27.36 6.31 -23.12
N THR A 631 26.11 6.46 -22.70
CA THR A 631 24.96 6.81 -23.55
C THR A 631 24.91 8.29 -23.91
N ASP A 632 25.51 9.15 -23.09
CA ASP A 632 25.57 10.59 -23.33
C ASP A 632 26.58 10.92 -24.45
N LYS A 633 26.10 11.52 -25.54
CA LYS A 633 26.92 11.91 -26.69
C LYS A 633 27.24 13.41 -26.73
N ARG A 634 26.83 14.17 -25.72
CA ARG A 634 27.09 15.61 -25.67
C ARG A 634 28.58 15.87 -25.48
N GLU A 635 29.08 16.89 -26.17
CA GLU A 635 30.44 17.39 -25.96
C GLU A 635 30.42 18.39 -24.80
N TYR A 636 31.36 18.22 -23.88
CA TYR A 636 31.53 19.09 -22.72
C TYR A 636 32.91 19.72 -22.77
N ARG A 637 33.01 21.00 -22.38
CA ARG A 637 34.30 21.67 -22.24
C ARG A 637 35.19 21.02 -21.18
N ALA A 638 34.56 20.53 -20.11
CA ALA A 638 35.19 19.93 -18.95
C ALA A 638 35.61 18.46 -19.17
N LYS A 639 36.49 17.93 -18.32
CA LYS A 639 36.97 16.55 -18.46
C LYS A 639 35.84 15.55 -18.25
N ARG A 640 35.49 14.81 -19.31
CA ARG A 640 34.49 13.74 -19.27
C ARG A 640 34.99 12.55 -18.46
N LEU A 641 34.16 12.08 -17.52
CA LEU A 641 34.39 10.86 -16.75
C LEU A 641 33.14 9.99 -16.78
N ASP A 642 33.31 8.70 -17.06
CA ASP A 642 32.33 7.69 -16.69
C ASP A 642 32.55 7.23 -15.23
N TRP A 643 31.63 6.43 -14.70
CA TRP A 643 31.72 5.93 -13.31
C TRP A 643 33.04 5.18 -13.05
N THR A 644 33.49 4.39 -14.03
CA THR A 644 34.73 3.62 -13.93
C THR A 644 35.95 4.53 -13.88
N SER A 645 36.02 5.53 -14.75
CA SER A 645 37.11 6.52 -14.78
C SER A 645 37.09 7.41 -13.55
N PHE A 646 35.90 7.75 -13.04
CA PHE A 646 35.73 8.48 -11.78
C PHE A 646 36.33 7.70 -10.60
N ILE A 647 36.06 6.39 -10.51
CA ILE A 647 36.67 5.54 -9.48
C ILE A 647 38.18 5.41 -9.67
N LYS A 648 38.64 5.17 -10.90
CA LYS A 648 40.08 5.05 -11.20
C LYS A 648 40.87 6.32 -10.89
N LEU A 649 40.21 7.48 -10.96
CA LEU A 649 40.81 8.75 -10.57
C LEU A 649 41.13 8.80 -9.06
N ILE A 650 40.34 8.13 -8.23
CA ILE A 650 40.54 8.03 -6.78
C ILE A 650 41.58 6.95 -6.46
N MET A 651 41.41 5.77 -7.06
CA MET A 651 42.27 4.59 -6.85
C MET A 651 42.70 4.01 -8.21
N PRO A 652 43.89 4.37 -8.74
CA PRO A 652 44.39 3.84 -10.01
C PRO A 652 44.60 2.32 -9.97
N ASP A 653 44.40 1.63 -11.11
CA ASP A 653 44.51 0.16 -11.20
C ASP A 653 45.93 -0.36 -10.87
N GLU A 654 46.98 0.47 -11.02
CA GLU A 654 48.39 0.04 -10.95
C GLU A 654 49.00 0.05 -9.53
N SER A 655 48.21 0.40 -8.51
CA SER A 655 48.78 0.96 -7.28
C SER A 655 49.17 -0.05 -6.20
N PHE A 656 48.89 -1.34 -6.37
CA PHE A 656 49.36 -2.35 -5.41
C PHE A 656 49.59 -3.71 -6.08
N THR A 657 50.79 -3.92 -6.61
CA THR A 657 51.34 -5.27 -6.71
C THR A 657 52.02 -5.55 -5.37
N PRO A 658 51.53 -6.49 -4.53
CA PRO A 658 52.28 -6.88 -3.35
C PRO A 658 53.67 -7.29 -3.84
N LYS A 659 54.70 -6.60 -3.36
CA LYS A 659 56.08 -7.06 -3.56
C LYS A 659 56.17 -8.36 -2.79
N VAL A 660 55.84 -9.46 -3.46
CA VAL A 660 56.15 -10.80 -2.98
C VAL A 660 57.66 -10.83 -2.92
N SER A 661 58.22 -10.53 -1.74
CA SER A 661 59.59 -10.88 -1.44
C SER A 661 59.64 -12.39 -1.53
N SER A 662 60.10 -12.91 -2.67
CA SER A 662 60.54 -14.29 -2.78
C SER A 662 61.75 -14.43 -1.86
N SER A 663 61.48 -14.80 -0.62
CA SER A 663 62.46 -15.21 0.39
C SER A 663 62.12 -16.61 0.85
#